data_AF-A0A673W9K7-F1
#
_entry.id   AF-A0A673W9K7-F1
#
_cell.length_a   1.000
_cell.length_b   1.000
_cell.length_c   1.000
_cell.angle_alpha   90.00
_cell.angle_beta   90.00
_cell.angle_gamma   90.00
#
_symmetry.space_group_name_H-M   'P 1'
#
loop_
_entity.id
_entity.type
_entity.pdbx_description
1 polymer ?
#
loop_
_entity_poly.entity_id
_entity_poly.type
_entity_poly.pdbx_seq_one_letter_code
_entity_poly.pdbx_strand_id
1 'polypeptide(L)'
;MAKITEKLLLEKCTPKNTNLEQVKALNLSKLGLKSSDLPVPLLSRLHCLEQLDLSGNKLQEMPSGLFLPSLRSLDLTNNEMEDVTTLDTLTTLEDLRMEDNLYITVNDNYKLMILLPKLRFYNGKDISTTANHIRHVNSEDLRKRVLALWETSFSLPDHRTAEKLAIVERDFVNAVRHKVKYGPSSLTDYIKWRVGFNCLLHFSFPYKDNDLILSGYNWSHRKRSASAVECDVTLHPQKIARASVQAEDSPRRSIRLQSIPHKAERHISTMPRTHKAAQIPATPTRDQSKLLVIPRNALREKQHQSKEDILQPLHVLQCHSKQDSPDDFSTQLWACSFQPLQDYYGENKINGELIGIKMLIDDSTPQDFFSLAWSTVLMSRKGNVAMRPCSILAAGGKRGLVKLLHPRANMAYGEFRASRKALSILCFSPRQGNLLFTGSYDKKILMWDIGGVDSKYNFKVTQLLVLETTSTPLHFCLPPATPDTHLIAACEEGLHSYNIQHNKDPKKRSEEMEITFPVYEKDKDHDYHTIDGLGFVTNDVVASKSHMQGSIYLWSWNDTRAQLPNNKKKKKKKEVCAVILAELQWSSTDIAYLSLNTCPSKGYVVCGDERGRLWTYHVTDLLKANFRSGKAIPATEILAWPLPVRKGQSPVEGPAINSVAMDPELRYLVALSDKNMAVVWIRTESS
;
A
#
# COMPACT_ATOMS: atom_id res chain seq x y z
N MET A 1 29.37 11.91 8.30
CA MET A 1 29.92 12.25 9.63
C MET A 1 28.89 11.86 10.68
N ALA A 2 29.27 11.24 11.80
CA ALA A 2 28.34 10.86 12.86
C ALA A 2 27.74 12.13 13.50
N LYS A 3 26.40 12.23 13.61
CA LYS A 3 25.74 13.40 14.21
C LYS A 3 26.01 13.52 15.71
N ILE A 4 26.07 12.38 16.41
CA ILE A 4 26.42 12.31 17.82
C ILE A 4 27.90 11.93 17.95
N THR A 5 28.64 12.72 18.72
CA THR A 5 30.07 12.51 19.04
C THR A 5 30.30 12.72 20.53
N GLU A 6 31.37 12.15 21.07
CA GLU A 6 31.74 12.31 22.50
C GLU A 6 31.86 13.79 22.89
N LYS A 7 32.45 14.62 22.02
CA LYS A 7 32.54 16.07 22.22
C LYS A 7 31.17 16.73 22.39
N LEU A 8 30.21 16.37 21.54
CA LEU A 8 28.85 16.90 21.62
C LEU A 8 28.14 16.46 22.91
N LEU A 9 28.32 15.20 23.33
CA LEU A 9 27.73 14.70 24.57
C LEU A 9 28.25 15.47 25.80
N LEU A 10 29.56 15.74 25.87
CA LEU A 10 30.17 16.52 26.94
C LEU A 10 29.76 18.00 26.89
N GLU A 11 29.50 18.57 25.70
CA GLU A 11 28.99 19.94 25.56
C GLU A 11 27.55 20.08 26.05
N LYS A 12 26.72 19.05 25.80
CA LYS A 12 25.28 19.03 26.06
C LYS A 12 24.89 18.45 27.44
N CYS A 13 25.87 18.10 28.26
CA CYS A 13 25.63 17.57 29.59
C CYS A 13 25.42 18.67 30.65
N THR A 14 24.62 18.35 31.67
CA THR A 14 24.42 19.20 32.85
C THR A 14 24.54 18.34 34.13
N PRO A 15 25.38 18.76 35.11
CA PRO A 15 26.41 19.80 35.04
C PRO A 15 27.53 19.43 34.04
N LYS A 16 28.32 20.42 33.60
CA LYS A 16 29.44 20.20 32.67
C LYS A 16 30.42 19.19 33.28
N ASN A 17 30.73 18.13 32.54
CA ASN A 17 31.67 17.09 32.94
C ASN A 17 32.73 16.89 31.84
N THR A 18 33.89 16.37 32.20
CA THR A 18 34.95 15.95 31.29
C THR A 18 34.94 14.44 31.03
N ASN A 19 34.22 13.66 31.85
CA ASN A 19 34.06 12.22 31.71
C ASN A 19 32.58 11.87 31.48
N LEU A 20 32.30 11.10 30.42
CA LEU A 20 30.96 10.60 30.08
C LEU A 20 30.35 9.73 31.18
N GLU A 21 31.17 8.96 31.92
CA GLU A 21 30.68 8.04 32.93
C GLU A 21 30.02 8.74 34.13
N GLN A 22 30.31 10.02 34.33
CA GLN A 22 29.81 10.83 35.44
C GLN A 22 28.68 11.80 35.04
N VAL A 23 28.25 11.77 33.77
CA VAL A 23 27.17 12.63 33.27
C VAL A 23 25.84 12.18 33.88
N LYS A 24 25.12 13.12 34.51
CA LYS A 24 23.81 12.86 35.14
C LYS A 24 22.61 13.32 34.32
N ALA A 25 22.72 14.45 33.64
CA ALA A 25 21.68 14.93 32.74
C ALA A 25 22.26 15.29 31.37
N LEU A 26 21.51 14.97 30.32
CA LEU A 26 21.93 15.16 28.94
C LEU A 26 20.78 15.70 28.08
N ASN A 27 21.02 16.80 27.37
CA ASN A 27 20.05 17.41 26.47
C ASN A 27 20.45 17.27 25.00
N LEU A 28 19.79 16.35 24.29
CA LEU A 28 19.92 16.11 22.86
C LEU A 28 18.68 16.56 22.08
N SER A 29 17.91 17.50 22.63
CA SER A 29 16.67 17.99 22.01
C SER A 29 16.94 18.78 20.72
N LYS A 30 15.99 18.74 19.77
CA LYS A 30 15.94 19.57 18.56
C LYS A 30 17.18 19.45 17.64
N LEU A 31 17.84 18.30 17.63
CA LEU A 31 19.02 18.03 16.80
C LEU A 31 18.68 17.30 15.49
N GLY A 32 17.40 16.99 15.24
CA GLY A 32 16.97 16.25 14.05
C GLY A 32 17.51 14.83 13.99
N LEU A 33 17.66 14.19 15.16
CA LEU A 33 18.19 12.84 15.33
C LEU A 33 17.17 11.77 14.90
N LYS A 34 17.68 10.73 14.25
CA LYS A 34 17.00 9.45 13.99
C LYS A 34 17.57 8.36 14.91
N SER A 35 16.93 7.18 14.98
CA SER A 35 17.43 6.04 15.78
C SER A 35 18.88 5.68 15.41
N SER A 36 19.21 5.68 14.11
CA SER A 36 20.56 5.42 13.60
C SER A 36 21.61 6.48 13.96
N ASP A 37 21.18 7.68 14.34
CA ASP A 37 22.08 8.76 14.78
C ASP A 37 22.47 8.60 16.26
N LEU A 38 21.89 7.64 16.99
CA LEU A 38 22.14 7.35 18.41
C LEU A 38 23.04 6.10 18.56
N PRO A 39 24.39 6.26 18.56
CA PRO A 39 25.32 5.15 18.64
C PRO A 39 25.27 4.46 20.01
N VAL A 40 24.73 3.24 20.06
CA VAL A 40 24.64 2.42 21.29
C VAL A 40 25.98 2.28 22.01
N PRO A 41 27.12 1.96 21.35
CA PRO A 41 28.39 1.78 22.06
C PRO A 41 28.87 3.03 22.81
N LEU A 42 28.54 4.22 22.28
CA LEU A 42 28.92 5.48 22.90
C LEU A 42 27.96 5.86 24.03
N LEU A 43 26.65 5.71 23.82
CA LEU A 43 25.63 6.06 24.80
C LEU A 43 25.61 5.11 26.00
N SER A 44 25.94 3.83 25.82
CA SER A 44 26.03 2.85 26.91
C SER A 44 27.15 3.14 27.91
N ARG A 45 28.09 4.05 27.62
CA ARG A 45 29.12 4.54 28.58
C ARG A 45 28.53 5.47 29.65
N LEU A 46 27.31 5.98 29.46
CA LEU A 46 26.65 6.95 30.35
C LEU A 46 26.01 6.26 31.56
N HIS A 47 26.81 5.56 32.38
CA HIS A 47 26.32 4.70 33.48
C HIS A 47 25.59 5.46 34.59
N CYS A 48 25.96 6.73 34.84
CA CYS A 48 25.34 7.58 35.84
C CYS A 48 24.24 8.50 35.29
N LEU A 49 23.81 8.34 34.04
CA LEU A 49 22.79 9.20 33.45
C LEU A 49 21.43 8.98 34.09
N GLU A 50 20.88 10.01 34.71
CA GLU A 50 19.58 10.02 35.39
C GLU A 50 18.49 10.69 34.53
N GLN A 51 18.85 11.68 33.69
CA GLN A 51 17.91 12.45 32.87
C GLN A 51 18.37 12.55 31.42
N LEU A 52 17.50 12.21 30.48
CA LEU A 52 17.76 12.30 29.05
C LEU A 52 16.62 13.04 28.33
N ASP A 53 16.94 14.18 27.73
CA ASP A 53 16.02 14.92 26.86
C ASP A 53 16.36 14.67 25.39
N LEU A 54 15.47 13.97 24.70
CA LEU A 54 15.50 13.68 23.26
C LEU A 54 14.33 14.35 22.53
N SER A 55 13.70 15.35 23.14
CA SER A 55 12.50 15.99 22.60
C SER A 55 12.76 16.75 21.28
N GLY A 56 11.75 16.83 20.42
CA GLY A 56 11.85 17.58 19.16
C GLY A 56 12.79 16.98 18.11
N ASN A 57 12.97 15.66 18.13
CA ASN A 57 13.75 14.91 17.14
C ASN A 57 12.83 14.13 16.18
N LYS A 58 13.39 13.18 15.43
CA LYS A 58 12.71 12.34 14.43
C LYS A 58 12.87 10.86 14.77
N LEU A 59 12.82 10.52 16.06
CA LEU A 59 12.95 9.14 16.53
C LEU A 59 11.64 8.39 16.27
N GLN A 60 11.71 7.25 15.59
CA GLN A 60 10.59 6.31 15.42
C GLN A 60 10.63 5.17 16.45
N GLU A 61 11.82 4.90 16.96
CA GLU A 61 12.13 3.89 17.96
C GLU A 61 13.40 4.32 18.72
N MET A 62 13.66 3.68 19.85
CA MET A 62 14.96 3.76 20.51
C MET A 62 15.91 2.73 19.91
N PRO A 63 17.23 3.00 19.86
CA PRO A 63 18.18 2.03 19.35
C PRO A 63 18.19 0.78 20.23
N SER A 64 17.99 -0.39 19.62
CA SER A 64 17.92 -1.67 20.32
C SER A 64 19.19 -1.94 21.15
N GLY A 65 19.02 -2.44 22.38
CA GLY A 65 20.14 -2.76 23.28
C GLY A 65 20.76 -1.57 24.00
N LEU A 66 20.16 -0.37 23.93
CA LEU A 66 20.63 0.79 24.68
C LEU A 66 20.44 0.59 26.19
N PHE A 67 21.53 0.39 26.91
CA PHE A 67 21.50 0.13 28.35
C PHE A 67 21.91 1.37 29.15
N LEU A 68 20.97 1.95 29.89
CA LEU A 68 21.19 3.12 30.74
C LEU A 68 20.70 2.82 32.19
N PRO A 69 21.56 2.23 33.04
CA PRO A 69 21.13 1.61 34.30
C PRO A 69 20.67 2.59 35.38
N SER A 70 21.00 3.87 35.26
CA SER A 70 20.62 4.91 36.22
C SER A 70 19.50 5.83 35.71
N LEU A 71 18.97 5.58 34.51
CA LEU A 71 18.04 6.51 33.88
C LEU A 71 16.69 6.50 34.59
N ARG A 72 16.24 7.68 35.01
CA ARG A 72 14.98 7.91 35.75
C ARG A 72 13.99 8.74 34.96
N SER A 73 14.46 9.71 34.17
CA SER A 73 13.60 10.60 33.38
C SER A 73 14.01 10.61 31.92
N LEU A 74 13.05 10.42 31.03
CA LEU A 74 13.24 10.41 29.59
C LEU A 74 12.16 11.26 28.91
N ASP A 75 12.59 12.25 28.14
CA ASP A 75 11.71 13.08 27.33
C ASP A 75 11.86 12.74 25.84
N LEU A 76 10.84 12.10 25.28
CA LEU A 76 10.67 11.77 23.85
C LEU A 76 9.56 12.63 23.22
N THR A 77 9.17 13.73 23.84
CA THR A 77 8.12 14.62 23.33
C THR A 77 8.43 15.10 21.92
N ASN A 78 7.42 15.17 21.05
CA ASN A 78 7.54 15.64 19.68
C ASN A 78 8.60 14.85 18.87
N ASN A 79 8.43 13.53 18.84
CA ASN A 79 9.16 12.60 17.97
C ASN A 79 8.18 11.89 17.01
N GLU A 80 8.61 10.81 16.37
CA GLU A 80 7.80 9.98 15.48
C GLU A 80 7.66 8.56 16.05
N MET A 81 7.66 8.43 17.38
CA MET A 81 7.70 7.13 18.05
C MET A 81 6.52 6.26 17.64
N GLU A 82 6.82 5.02 17.31
CA GLU A 82 5.89 4.00 16.83
C GLU A 82 6.06 2.69 17.58
N ASP A 83 7.32 2.29 17.83
CA ASP A 83 7.62 1.08 18.56
C ASP A 83 8.15 1.39 19.96
N VAL A 84 7.26 1.21 20.95
CA VAL A 84 7.58 1.32 22.37
C VAL A 84 8.32 0.10 22.92
N THR A 85 8.39 -1.01 22.18
CA THR A 85 9.05 -2.24 22.65
C THR A 85 10.56 -2.09 22.77
N THR A 86 11.16 -1.17 22.00
CA THR A 86 12.58 -0.82 22.09
C THR A 86 13.00 -0.14 23.40
N LEU A 87 12.03 0.25 24.25
CA LEU A 87 12.26 0.81 25.58
C LEU A 87 12.41 -0.26 26.68
N ASP A 88 12.27 -1.54 26.35
CA ASP A 88 12.32 -2.68 27.30
C ASP A 88 13.57 -2.72 28.18
N THR A 89 14.71 -2.27 27.64
CA THR A 89 16.00 -2.20 28.34
C THR A 89 16.06 -1.12 29.43
N LEU A 90 15.22 -0.08 29.36
CA LEU A 90 15.22 1.08 30.27
C LEU A 90 14.39 0.83 31.54
N THR A 91 14.57 -0.33 32.17
CA THR A 91 13.73 -0.82 33.28
C THR A 91 13.74 0.05 34.55
N THR A 92 14.70 0.98 34.68
CA THR A 92 14.83 1.90 35.80
C THR A 92 14.00 3.17 35.67
N LEU A 93 13.39 3.42 34.50
CA LEU A 93 12.71 4.66 34.19
C LEU A 93 11.49 4.89 35.10
N GLU A 94 11.39 6.10 35.65
CA GLU A 94 10.34 6.52 36.59
C GLU A 94 9.41 7.58 35.98
N ASP A 95 9.92 8.44 35.08
CA ASP A 95 9.17 9.48 34.35
C ASP A 95 9.45 9.40 32.85
N LEU A 96 8.38 9.29 32.07
CA LEU A 96 8.43 9.23 30.61
C LEU A 96 7.48 10.26 30.00
N ARG A 97 8.01 11.11 29.11
CA ARG A 97 7.21 12.01 28.28
C ARG A 97 7.27 11.58 26.83
N MET A 98 6.12 11.38 26.23
CA MET A 98 5.94 10.99 24.83
C MET A 98 4.83 11.79 24.17
N GLU A 99 4.55 13.00 24.66
CA GLU A 99 3.55 13.88 24.05
C GLU A 99 3.90 14.17 22.59
N ASP A 100 2.88 14.44 21.76
CA ASP A 100 3.04 14.73 20.33
C ASP A 100 3.78 13.64 19.52
N ASN A 101 3.68 12.37 19.91
CA ASN A 101 4.00 11.21 19.07
C ASN A 101 2.71 10.64 18.44
N LEU A 102 2.49 10.94 17.16
CA LEU A 102 1.19 10.77 16.49
C LEU A 102 0.71 9.31 16.43
N TYR A 103 1.62 8.35 16.36
CA TYR A 103 1.30 6.94 16.13
C TYR A 103 1.21 6.11 17.41
N ILE A 104 1.47 6.71 18.57
CA ILE A 104 1.35 6.03 19.87
C ILE A 104 -0.13 5.82 20.18
N THR A 105 -0.53 4.57 20.27
CA THR A 105 -1.90 4.18 20.54
C THR A 105 -2.15 3.90 22.01
N VAL A 106 -3.41 3.66 22.37
CA VAL A 106 -3.77 3.16 23.70
C VAL A 106 -3.10 1.80 23.98
N ASN A 107 -2.92 0.94 22.97
CA ASN A 107 -2.20 -0.34 23.16
C ASN A 107 -0.77 -0.12 23.62
N ASP A 108 -0.09 0.87 23.03
CA ASP A 108 1.32 1.15 23.33
C ASP A 108 1.49 1.70 24.73
N ASN A 109 0.54 2.50 25.22
CA ASN A 109 0.50 2.91 26.62
C ASN A 109 0.42 1.70 27.58
N TYR A 110 -0.36 0.67 27.24
CA TYR A 110 -0.43 -0.56 28.05
C TYR A 110 0.86 -1.38 27.96
N LYS A 111 1.48 -1.47 26.78
CA LYS A 111 2.81 -2.10 26.61
C LYS A 111 3.85 -1.40 27.48
N LEU A 112 3.91 -0.07 27.48
CA LEU A 112 4.85 0.72 28.29
C LEU A 112 4.76 0.40 29.78
N MET A 113 3.54 0.26 30.31
CA MET A 113 3.34 -0.08 31.73
C MET A 113 3.89 -1.45 32.11
N ILE A 114 3.93 -2.39 31.16
CA ILE A 114 4.50 -3.72 31.34
C ILE A 114 6.02 -3.70 31.15
N LEU A 115 6.50 -3.03 30.10
CA LEU A 115 7.92 -2.97 29.73
C LEU A 115 8.75 -2.20 30.76
N LEU A 116 8.16 -1.17 31.37
CA LEU A 116 8.82 -0.27 32.30
C LEU A 116 8.24 -0.46 33.71
N PRO A 117 8.77 -1.40 34.51
CA PRO A 117 8.17 -1.79 35.79
C PRO A 117 8.22 -0.68 36.86
N LYS A 118 9.18 0.25 36.75
CA LYS A 118 9.33 1.38 37.70
C LYS A 118 8.64 2.66 37.25
N LEU A 119 7.98 2.67 36.09
CA LEU A 119 7.32 3.87 35.57
C LEU A 119 6.18 4.31 36.49
N ARG A 120 6.24 5.57 36.93
CA ARG A 120 5.28 6.23 37.83
C ARG A 120 4.61 7.41 37.16
N PHE A 121 5.37 8.21 36.42
CA PHE A 121 4.87 9.37 35.70
C PHE A 121 4.88 9.14 34.20
N TYR A 122 3.77 9.44 33.54
CA TYR A 122 3.65 9.39 32.09
C TYR A 122 2.95 10.65 31.58
N ASN A 123 3.60 11.40 30.70
CA ASN A 123 3.12 12.70 30.20
C ASN A 123 2.70 13.65 31.34
N GLY A 124 3.52 13.71 32.39
CA GLY A 124 3.27 14.56 33.57
C GLY A 124 2.12 14.11 34.48
N LYS A 125 1.49 12.95 34.22
CA LYS A 125 0.43 12.37 35.07
C LYS A 125 0.97 11.20 35.88
N ASP A 126 0.58 11.11 37.14
CA ASP A 126 0.81 9.91 37.95
C ASP A 126 -0.07 8.77 37.44
N ILE A 127 0.57 7.69 36.98
CA ILE A 127 -0.08 6.48 36.48
C ILE A 127 0.12 5.28 37.41
N SER A 128 0.67 5.47 38.61
CA SER A 128 1.09 4.39 39.51
C SER A 128 -0.04 3.39 39.81
N THR A 129 -1.25 3.87 40.06
CA THR A 129 -2.43 3.02 40.32
C THR A 129 -2.82 2.18 39.11
N THR A 130 -2.96 2.81 37.95
CA THR A 130 -3.29 2.16 36.67
C THR A 130 -2.21 1.18 36.24
N ALA A 131 -0.95 1.56 36.36
CA ALA A 131 0.19 0.72 36.01
C ALA A 131 0.28 -0.52 36.91
N ASN A 132 0.09 -0.37 38.22
CA ASN A 132 0.06 -1.52 39.14
C ASN A 132 -1.13 -2.45 38.86
N HIS A 133 -2.30 -1.91 38.54
CA HIS A 133 -3.45 -2.71 38.15
C HIS A 133 -3.17 -3.52 36.88
N ILE A 134 -2.58 -2.90 35.86
CA ILE A 134 -2.23 -3.58 34.61
C ILE A 134 -1.12 -4.62 34.82
N ARG A 135 -0.09 -4.30 35.60
CA ARG A 135 1.04 -5.21 35.89
C ARG A 135 0.59 -6.45 36.64
N HIS A 136 -0.25 -6.30 37.66
CA HIS A 136 -0.59 -7.40 38.56
C HIS A 136 -1.97 -7.99 38.25
N VAL A 137 -3.04 -7.19 38.33
CA VAL A 137 -4.42 -7.69 38.24
C VAL A 137 -4.73 -8.17 36.82
N ASN A 138 -4.47 -7.35 35.80
CA ASN A 138 -4.76 -7.74 34.42
C ASN A 138 -3.88 -8.91 33.96
N SER A 139 -2.63 -8.97 34.44
CA SER A 139 -1.73 -10.08 34.14
C SER A 139 -2.23 -11.40 34.74
N GLU A 140 -2.71 -11.39 35.98
CA GLU A 140 -3.29 -12.58 36.62
C GLU A 140 -4.59 -13.03 35.95
N ASP A 141 -5.47 -12.10 35.60
CA ASP A 141 -6.72 -12.43 34.90
C ASP A 141 -6.47 -12.99 33.50
N LEU A 142 -5.51 -12.41 32.76
CA LEU A 142 -5.10 -12.94 31.47
C LEU A 142 -4.51 -14.34 31.62
N ARG A 143 -3.63 -14.55 32.61
CA ARG A 143 -3.02 -15.86 32.92
C ARG A 143 -4.08 -16.92 33.19
N LYS A 144 -5.09 -16.63 34.02
CA LYS A 144 -6.21 -17.56 34.30
C LYS A 144 -6.97 -17.95 33.03
N ARG A 145 -7.24 -17.00 32.14
CA ARG A 145 -7.95 -17.26 30.87
C ARG A 145 -7.12 -18.09 29.90
N VAL A 146 -5.81 -17.84 29.83
CA VAL A 146 -4.88 -18.62 29.01
C VAL A 146 -4.78 -20.06 29.53
N LEU A 147 -4.69 -20.25 30.85
CA LEU A 147 -4.66 -21.58 31.47
C LEU A 147 -5.98 -22.34 31.23
N ALA A 148 -7.13 -21.69 31.39
CA ALA A 148 -8.41 -22.31 31.10
C ALA A 148 -8.52 -22.76 29.62
N LEU A 149 -7.95 -21.99 28.69
CA LEU A 149 -7.93 -22.41 27.27
C LEU A 149 -7.02 -23.61 27.05
N TRP A 150 -5.85 -23.65 27.70
CA TRP A 150 -4.96 -24.80 27.66
C TRP A 150 -5.67 -26.06 28.15
N GLU A 151 -6.24 -26.00 29.36
CA GLU A 151 -6.89 -27.14 30.01
C GLU A 151 -8.12 -27.67 29.24
N THR A 152 -8.83 -26.81 28.51
CA THR A 152 -10.04 -27.21 27.77
C THR A 152 -9.77 -27.73 26.36
N SER A 153 -8.71 -27.27 25.71
CA SER A 153 -8.53 -27.44 24.26
C SER A 153 -7.19 -28.06 23.85
N PHE A 154 -6.24 -28.23 24.77
CA PHE A 154 -4.89 -28.70 24.46
C PHE A 154 -4.44 -29.77 25.46
N SER A 155 -3.61 -30.69 24.98
CA SER A 155 -2.94 -31.72 25.79
C SER A 155 -1.54 -31.97 25.25
N LEU A 156 -0.69 -32.57 26.08
CA LEU A 156 0.67 -32.93 25.66
C LEU A 156 0.63 -34.16 24.74
N PRO A 157 1.45 -34.20 23.67
CA PRO A 157 1.59 -35.39 22.84
C PRO A 157 2.18 -36.57 23.63
N ASP A 158 1.74 -37.78 23.32
CA ASP A 158 2.22 -39.02 23.96
C ASP A 158 3.73 -39.23 23.75
N HIS A 159 4.25 -38.82 22.60
CA HIS A 159 5.69 -38.86 22.29
C HIS A 159 6.28 -37.44 22.20
N ARG A 160 7.11 -37.11 23.20
CA ARG A 160 7.72 -35.79 23.37
C ARG A 160 8.97 -35.64 22.49
N THR A 161 8.75 -35.38 21.21
CA THR A 161 9.80 -34.90 20.28
C THR A 161 9.75 -33.38 20.19
N ALA A 162 10.90 -32.72 20.03
CA ALA A 162 11.00 -31.26 19.91
C ALA A 162 10.08 -30.69 18.82
N GLU A 163 9.97 -31.37 17.67
CA GLU A 163 9.11 -30.96 16.56
C GLU A 163 7.61 -30.98 16.92
N LYS A 164 7.13 -32.04 17.60
CA LYS A 164 5.73 -32.13 18.05
C LYS A 164 5.40 -31.11 19.13
N LEU A 165 6.33 -30.82 20.03
CA LEU A 165 6.16 -29.78 21.04
C LEU A 165 6.07 -28.39 20.41
N ALA A 166 6.91 -28.08 19.42
CA ALA A 166 6.86 -26.82 18.70
C ALA A 166 5.54 -26.63 17.92
N ILE A 167 4.98 -27.71 17.35
CA ILE A 167 3.66 -27.67 16.69
C ILE A 167 2.56 -27.32 17.69
N VAL A 168 2.51 -28.02 18.84
CA VAL A 168 1.52 -27.76 19.89
C VAL A 168 1.66 -26.35 20.45
N GLU A 169 2.89 -25.89 20.68
CA GLU A 169 3.15 -24.52 21.12
C GLU A 169 2.63 -23.48 20.11
N ARG A 170 2.95 -23.65 18.83
CA ARG A 170 2.49 -22.76 17.77
C ARG A 170 0.96 -22.74 17.69
N ASP A 171 0.33 -23.90 17.70
CA ASP A 171 -1.11 -24.03 17.56
C ASP A 171 -1.83 -23.48 18.81
N PHE A 172 -1.25 -23.64 20.00
CA PHE A 172 -1.71 -23.04 21.24
C PHE A 172 -1.61 -21.52 21.20
N VAL A 173 -0.43 -20.95 20.87
CA VAL A 173 -0.24 -19.50 20.76
C VAL A 173 -1.23 -18.89 19.77
N ASN A 174 -1.46 -19.54 18.63
CA ASN A 174 -2.46 -19.12 17.66
C ASN A 174 -3.87 -19.16 18.25
N ALA A 175 -4.26 -20.25 18.91
CA ALA A 175 -5.57 -20.36 19.55
C ALA A 175 -5.78 -19.30 20.63
N VAL A 176 -4.77 -19.01 21.45
CA VAL A 176 -4.85 -17.96 22.48
C VAL A 176 -5.06 -16.59 21.83
N ARG A 177 -4.30 -16.26 20.78
CA ARG A 177 -4.42 -14.98 20.05
C ARG A 177 -5.80 -14.75 19.44
N HIS A 178 -6.53 -15.80 19.08
CA HIS A 178 -7.86 -15.71 18.48
C HIS A 178 -9.00 -15.84 19.50
N LYS A 179 -8.87 -16.72 20.50
CA LYS A 179 -9.95 -17.07 21.42
C LYS A 179 -9.94 -16.27 22.72
N VAL A 180 -8.78 -15.79 23.19
CA VAL A 180 -8.71 -15.02 24.43
C VAL A 180 -8.96 -13.54 24.14
N LYS A 181 -10.16 -13.08 24.47
CA LYS A 181 -10.54 -11.66 24.48
C LYS A 181 -10.61 -11.16 25.91
N TYR A 182 -10.04 -9.98 26.16
CA TYR A 182 -9.99 -9.35 27.50
C TYR A 182 -10.11 -7.83 27.36
N GLY A 183 -10.96 -7.19 28.17
CA GLY A 183 -11.16 -5.74 28.09
C GLY A 183 -11.81 -5.24 26.79
N PRO A 184 -11.76 -3.92 26.54
CA PRO A 184 -12.32 -3.30 25.33
C PRO A 184 -11.64 -3.78 24.05
N SER A 185 -12.36 -3.76 22.92
CA SER A 185 -11.83 -4.15 21.61
C SER A 185 -10.60 -3.37 21.18
N SER A 186 -10.43 -2.14 21.69
CA SER A 186 -9.25 -1.29 21.45
C SER A 186 -7.94 -1.86 22.00
N LEU A 187 -7.98 -2.86 22.89
CA LEU A 187 -6.78 -3.50 23.48
C LEU A 187 -6.37 -4.83 22.82
N THR A 188 -7.00 -5.18 21.69
CA THR A 188 -6.78 -6.47 21.02
C THR A 188 -5.30 -6.71 20.67
N ASP A 189 -4.61 -5.69 20.18
CA ASP A 189 -3.21 -5.83 19.75
C ASP A 189 -2.25 -5.93 20.94
N TYR A 190 -2.52 -5.19 22.02
CA TYR A 190 -1.82 -5.36 23.29
C TYR A 190 -1.96 -6.79 23.81
N ILE A 191 -3.15 -7.40 23.76
CA ILE A 191 -3.36 -8.77 24.25
C ILE A 191 -2.60 -9.77 23.40
N LYS A 192 -2.68 -9.67 22.07
CA LYS A 192 -1.92 -10.53 21.15
C LYS A 192 -0.42 -10.43 21.40
N TRP A 193 0.09 -9.22 21.60
CA TRP A 193 1.48 -8.95 21.96
C TRP A 193 1.83 -9.57 23.32
N ARG A 194 1.01 -9.32 24.35
CA ARG A 194 1.24 -9.78 25.73
C ARG A 194 1.25 -11.31 25.83
N VAL A 195 0.35 -11.97 25.13
CA VAL A 195 0.31 -13.44 25.02
C VAL A 195 1.58 -13.95 24.35
N GLY A 196 2.01 -13.35 23.24
CA GLY A 196 3.27 -13.72 22.60
C GLY A 196 4.48 -13.55 23.52
N PHE A 197 4.55 -12.41 24.20
CA PHE A 197 5.64 -12.04 25.11
C PHE A 197 5.74 -13.01 26.30
N ASN A 198 4.61 -13.35 26.95
CA ASN A 198 4.60 -14.25 28.10
C ASN A 198 4.60 -15.75 27.74
N CYS A 199 4.06 -16.16 26.57
CA CYS A 199 4.16 -17.56 26.15
C CYS A 199 5.61 -17.99 25.96
N LEU A 200 6.46 -17.10 25.43
CA LEU A 200 7.89 -17.33 25.27
C LEU A 200 8.67 -17.33 26.61
N LEU A 201 8.21 -16.58 27.63
CA LEU A 201 8.92 -16.44 28.91
C LEU A 201 8.43 -17.36 30.04
N HIS A 202 7.16 -17.81 30.01
CA HIS A 202 6.55 -18.51 31.16
C HIS A 202 5.94 -19.88 30.86
N PHE A 203 5.86 -20.30 29.60
CA PHE A 203 5.48 -21.68 29.26
C PHE A 203 6.67 -22.49 28.71
N SER A 204 7.85 -22.30 29.31
CA SER A 204 8.65 -23.50 29.60
C SER A 204 7.72 -24.41 30.39
N PHE A 205 7.21 -25.46 29.73
CA PHE A 205 6.23 -26.42 30.24
C PHE A 205 6.42 -26.70 31.74
N PRO A 206 5.36 -27.04 32.49
CA PRO A 206 5.42 -27.33 33.94
C PRO A 206 6.23 -28.60 34.32
N TYR A 207 7.30 -28.90 33.60
CA TYR A 207 8.25 -29.98 33.85
C TYR A 207 9.68 -29.45 33.69
N LYS A 208 10.07 -28.56 34.61
CA LYS A 208 11.46 -28.44 35.06
C LYS A 208 11.43 -28.39 36.58
N ASP A 209 11.27 -29.55 37.21
CA ASP A 209 11.83 -29.77 38.53
C ASP A 209 13.09 -30.62 38.34
N ASN A 210 14.25 -30.02 38.59
CA ASN A 210 15.02 -30.38 39.77
C ASN A 210 16.12 -29.34 40.03
N ASP A 211 16.17 -28.93 41.30
CA ASP A 211 17.28 -28.33 42.04
C ASP A 211 17.81 -26.96 41.60
N LEU A 212 17.37 -25.91 42.32
CA LEU A 212 18.25 -25.08 43.15
C LEU A 212 17.43 -24.11 44.01
N ILE A 213 17.76 -24.11 45.29
CA ILE A 213 17.15 -23.42 46.43
C ILE A 213 17.11 -21.90 46.24
N LEU A 214 15.98 -21.26 46.60
CA LEU A 214 15.96 -20.02 47.40
C LEU A 214 14.57 -19.78 48.03
N SER A 215 14.53 -20.17 49.30
CA SER A 215 13.69 -19.72 50.42
C SER A 215 12.50 -18.79 50.15
N GLY A 216 11.33 -19.32 50.52
CA GLY A 216 10.56 -18.75 51.63
C GLY A 216 9.42 -17.82 51.23
N TYR A 217 8.19 -18.34 51.21
CA TYR A 217 7.02 -17.75 51.88
C TYR A 217 5.93 -18.83 51.96
N ASN A 218 5.65 -19.28 53.18
CA ASN A 218 4.53 -20.17 53.50
C ASN A 218 3.21 -19.42 53.35
N TRP A 219 2.20 -20.02 52.70
CA TRP A 219 0.81 -19.74 53.08
C TRP A 219 -0.05 -21.00 53.16
N SER A 220 -0.53 -21.20 54.39
CA SER A 220 -1.40 -22.25 54.88
C SER A 220 -2.81 -22.20 54.29
N HIS A 221 -3.33 -23.37 53.94
CA HIS A 221 -4.73 -23.65 53.61
C HIS A 221 -5.72 -23.14 54.67
N ARG A 222 -6.79 -22.46 54.22
CA ARG A 222 -8.09 -22.44 54.93
C ARG A 222 -9.24 -22.55 53.92
N LYS A 223 -9.98 -23.67 54.03
CA LYS A 223 -11.30 -23.90 53.42
C LYS A 223 -12.36 -23.02 54.10
N ARG A 224 -13.32 -22.51 53.32
CA ARG A 224 -14.75 -22.27 53.64
C ARG A 224 -15.44 -21.79 52.35
N SER A 225 -16.20 -22.66 51.69
CA SER A 225 -17.66 -22.91 51.81
C SER A 225 -18.51 -21.89 51.06
N ALA A 226 -19.32 -22.42 50.14
CA ALA A 226 -20.16 -21.73 49.17
C ALA A 226 -21.36 -20.99 49.77
N SER A 227 -21.87 -20.00 49.03
CA SER A 227 -23.30 -19.71 48.93
C SER A 227 -23.60 -19.05 47.59
N ALA A 228 -24.40 -19.73 46.78
CA ALA A 228 -25.01 -19.24 45.56
C ALA A 228 -26.15 -18.27 45.88
N VAL A 229 -26.29 -17.22 45.07
CA VAL A 229 -27.57 -16.51 44.89
C VAL A 229 -27.70 -16.23 43.38
N GLU A 230 -28.60 -16.95 42.74
CA GLU A 230 -29.15 -16.64 41.42
C GLU A 230 -30.12 -15.47 41.53
N CYS A 231 -30.12 -14.59 40.53
CA CYS A 231 -31.27 -13.78 40.14
C CYS A 231 -31.20 -13.55 38.62
N ASP A 232 -32.09 -14.23 37.90
CA ASP A 232 -32.40 -14.07 36.48
C ASP A 232 -33.02 -12.71 36.17
N VAL A 233 -32.59 -12.07 35.07
CA VAL A 233 -33.46 -11.21 34.24
C VAL A 233 -33.09 -11.40 32.76
N THR A 234 -33.99 -12.09 32.06
CA THR A 234 -34.05 -12.23 30.59
C THR A 234 -34.49 -10.94 29.90
N LEU A 235 -33.80 -10.52 28.84
CA LEU A 235 -34.29 -9.53 27.86
C LEU A 235 -33.98 -10.00 26.42
N HIS A 236 -35.03 -10.24 25.64
CA HIS A 236 -35.00 -10.51 24.20
C HIS A 236 -34.79 -9.23 23.38
N PRO A 237 -33.98 -9.23 22.30
CA PRO A 237 -34.01 -8.20 21.28
C PRO A 237 -34.90 -8.59 20.07
N GLN A 238 -35.91 -7.78 19.77
CA GLN A 238 -36.73 -7.85 18.56
C GLN A 238 -35.96 -7.33 17.33
N LYS A 239 -35.89 -8.16 16.29
CA LYS A 239 -35.41 -7.84 14.94
C LYS A 239 -36.48 -7.06 14.18
N ILE A 240 -36.12 -5.91 13.60
CA ILE A 240 -36.88 -5.26 12.52
C ILE A 240 -36.09 -5.49 11.22
N ALA A 241 -36.65 -6.31 10.33
CA ALA A 241 -36.16 -6.54 8.98
C ALA A 241 -36.58 -5.37 8.07
N ARG A 242 -35.65 -4.83 7.28
CA ARG A 242 -35.96 -3.95 6.14
C ARG A 242 -35.40 -4.57 4.86
N ALA A 243 -36.26 -4.59 3.85
CA ALA A 243 -36.10 -5.25 2.57
C ALA A 243 -34.92 -4.69 1.76
N SER A 244 -34.21 -5.60 1.08
CA SER A 244 -33.11 -5.34 0.17
C SER A 244 -33.62 -4.78 -1.16
N VAL A 245 -33.19 -3.57 -1.50
CA VAL A 245 -33.29 -3.02 -2.86
C VAL A 245 -32.07 -3.52 -3.65
N GLN A 246 -32.29 -4.12 -4.82
CA GLN A 246 -31.22 -4.59 -5.71
C GLN A 246 -30.32 -3.42 -6.13
N ALA A 247 -29.01 -3.58 -5.93
CA ALA A 247 -28.00 -2.62 -6.35
C ALA A 247 -27.64 -2.84 -7.84
N GLU A 248 -27.70 -1.79 -8.66
CA GLU A 248 -27.15 -1.80 -10.01
C GLU A 248 -25.62 -1.81 -10.02
N ASP A 249 -25.03 -2.52 -10.98
CA ASP A 249 -23.59 -2.78 -11.14
C ASP A 249 -22.73 -1.51 -11.39
N SER A 250 -21.42 -1.62 -11.13
CA SER A 250 -20.44 -0.54 -11.37
C SER A 250 -20.09 -0.36 -12.86
N PRO A 251 -19.86 0.88 -13.34
CA PRO A 251 -19.55 1.15 -14.75
C PRO A 251 -18.11 0.82 -15.19
N ARG A 252 -17.22 0.36 -14.29
CA ARG A 252 -15.82 -0.01 -14.62
C ARG A 252 -15.58 -1.51 -14.76
N ARG A 253 -16.60 -2.35 -14.71
CA ARG A 253 -16.39 -3.81 -14.88
C ARG A 253 -15.74 -4.08 -16.23
N SER A 254 -14.72 -4.94 -16.23
CA SER A 254 -14.24 -5.66 -17.41
C SER A 254 -15.35 -6.60 -17.91
N ILE A 255 -16.36 -6.06 -18.60
CA ILE A 255 -17.48 -6.85 -19.09
C ILE A 255 -17.05 -7.53 -20.38
N ARG A 256 -17.01 -8.86 -20.35
CA ARG A 256 -17.00 -9.70 -21.56
C ARG A 256 -18.34 -9.50 -22.27
N LEU A 257 -18.36 -8.83 -23.43
CA LEU A 257 -19.58 -8.64 -24.21
C LEU A 257 -20.15 -10.01 -24.62
N GLN A 258 -21.30 -10.38 -24.05
CA GLN A 258 -22.01 -11.60 -24.44
C GLN A 258 -22.87 -11.33 -25.69
N SER A 259 -22.76 -12.25 -26.64
CA SER A 259 -23.51 -12.34 -27.89
C SER A 259 -25.03 -12.23 -27.68
N ILE A 260 -25.67 -11.41 -28.50
CA ILE A 260 -27.11 -11.17 -28.60
C ILE A 260 -27.85 -12.49 -28.90
N PRO A 261 -28.85 -12.93 -28.11
CA PRO A 261 -29.75 -13.99 -28.52
C PRO A 261 -30.83 -13.42 -29.45
N HIS A 262 -30.93 -13.98 -30.66
CA HIS A 262 -32.06 -13.76 -31.56
C HIS A 262 -33.39 -14.15 -30.89
N LYS A 263 -34.41 -13.33 -31.13
CA LYS A 263 -35.81 -13.52 -30.74
C LYS A 263 -36.31 -14.93 -31.05
N ALA A 264 -36.93 -15.55 -30.05
CA ALA A 264 -37.68 -16.78 -30.19
C ALA A 264 -38.97 -16.55 -30.99
N GLU A 265 -39.09 -17.21 -32.15
CA GLU A 265 -40.37 -17.54 -32.77
C GLU A 265 -40.77 -18.96 -32.36
N ARG A 266 -42.02 -19.09 -31.92
CA ARG A 266 -42.67 -20.33 -31.50
C ARG A 266 -42.98 -21.19 -32.71
N HIS A 267 -42.59 -22.47 -32.73
CA HIS A 267 -43.38 -23.50 -33.44
C HIS A 267 -43.24 -24.90 -32.82
N ILE A 268 -44.39 -25.35 -32.33
CA ILE A 268 -45.00 -26.68 -32.15
C ILE A 268 -44.20 -27.92 -32.60
N SER A 269 -44.26 -28.94 -31.73
CA SER A 269 -43.81 -30.33 -31.86
C SER A 269 -44.17 -31.05 -33.16
N THR A 270 -43.27 -31.88 -33.68
CA THR A 270 -43.53 -33.25 -34.18
C THR A 270 -42.20 -33.98 -34.44
N MET A 271 -42.07 -35.21 -33.95
CA MET A 271 -41.05 -36.20 -34.38
C MET A 271 -41.66 -37.05 -35.50
N PRO A 272 -40.92 -37.52 -36.52
CA PRO A 272 -40.31 -38.87 -36.41
C PRO A 272 -39.03 -39.18 -37.25
N ARG A 273 -38.24 -40.14 -36.72
CA ARG A 273 -37.47 -41.26 -37.33
C ARG A 273 -36.66 -41.14 -38.65
N THR A 274 -35.36 -41.46 -38.51
CA THR A 274 -34.44 -42.34 -39.29
C THR A 274 -34.21 -42.15 -40.79
N HIS A 275 -32.94 -42.04 -41.23
CA HIS A 275 -32.34 -42.86 -42.30
C HIS A 275 -30.79 -42.91 -42.24
N LYS A 276 -30.25 -43.96 -42.85
CA LYS A 276 -28.92 -44.58 -42.71
C LYS A 276 -27.76 -43.89 -43.48
N ALA A 277 -26.57 -44.03 -42.90
CA ALA A 277 -25.25 -44.37 -43.45
C ALA A 277 -24.92 -44.20 -44.95
N ALA A 278 -23.76 -43.57 -45.22
CA ALA A 278 -22.83 -43.94 -46.29
C ALA A 278 -21.37 -43.69 -45.84
N GLN A 279 -20.48 -44.63 -46.15
CA GLN A 279 -19.07 -44.72 -45.74
C GLN A 279 -18.12 -43.95 -46.67
N ILE A 280 -17.10 -43.32 -46.07
CA ILE A 280 -15.63 -43.23 -46.35
C ILE A 280 -15.12 -43.54 -47.79
N PRO A 281 -14.07 -42.85 -48.31
CA PRO A 281 -12.69 -43.28 -48.02
C PRO A 281 -11.73 -42.15 -47.58
N ALA A 282 -10.78 -42.56 -46.74
CA ALA A 282 -9.64 -41.78 -46.25
C ALA A 282 -8.46 -41.81 -47.23
N THR A 283 -7.65 -40.75 -47.22
CA THR A 283 -6.24 -40.78 -47.66
C THR A 283 -5.39 -39.90 -46.75
N PRO A 284 -4.22 -40.39 -46.27
CA PRO A 284 -3.37 -39.66 -45.32
C PRO A 284 -2.20 -38.96 -46.02
N THR A 285 -1.82 -37.78 -45.54
CA THR A 285 -0.53 -37.15 -45.88
C THR A 285 0.35 -37.05 -44.63
N ARG A 286 1.58 -37.53 -44.80
CA ARG A 286 2.62 -37.79 -43.81
C ARG A 286 3.72 -36.78 -44.03
N ASP A 287 3.93 -35.87 -43.08
CA ASP A 287 5.09 -34.96 -43.09
C ASP A 287 6.25 -35.59 -42.30
N GLN A 288 7.37 -35.78 -43.00
CA GLN A 288 8.68 -36.05 -42.43
C GLN A 288 9.60 -34.91 -42.85
N SER A 289 10.12 -34.13 -41.90
CA SER A 289 11.27 -33.25 -42.13
C SER A 289 12.46 -33.74 -41.30
N LYS A 290 13.52 -34.12 -42.02
CA LYS A 290 14.79 -34.62 -41.51
C LYS A 290 15.65 -33.46 -41.01
N LEU A 291 16.39 -33.77 -39.94
CA LEU A 291 17.57 -33.08 -39.44
C LEU A 291 18.61 -32.84 -40.54
N LEU A 292 19.20 -31.64 -40.56
CA LEU A 292 20.50 -31.35 -41.12
C LEU A 292 21.38 -30.74 -40.02
N VAL A 293 22.59 -31.27 -39.88
CA VAL A 293 23.58 -30.90 -38.87
C VAL A 293 24.87 -30.49 -39.58
N ILE A 294 25.61 -29.54 -38.95
CA ILE A 294 27.06 -29.24 -39.01
C ILE A 294 27.47 -28.15 -40.06
N PRO A 295 28.43 -27.22 -39.80
CA PRO A 295 29.43 -27.17 -38.72
C PRO A 295 29.54 -25.92 -37.82
N ARG A 296 30.11 -26.19 -36.64
CA ARG A 296 30.80 -25.24 -35.75
C ARG A 296 32.07 -24.67 -36.39
N ASN A 297 32.21 -23.35 -36.47
CA ASN A 297 33.32 -22.55 -35.90
C ASN A 297 33.37 -21.11 -36.46
N ALA A 298 33.75 -20.18 -35.58
CA ALA A 298 34.05 -18.75 -35.79
C ALA A 298 32.81 -17.88 -36.10
N LEU A 299 32.33 -17.02 -35.21
CA LEU A 299 33.06 -15.89 -34.61
C LEU A 299 32.64 -15.68 -33.14
N ARG A 300 33.64 -15.60 -32.26
CA ARG A 300 33.49 -15.08 -30.90
C ARG A 300 33.31 -13.56 -31.00
N GLU A 301 32.07 -13.10 -31.11
CA GLU A 301 31.73 -11.76 -30.59
C GLU A 301 31.34 -11.94 -29.13
N LYS A 302 32.19 -11.41 -28.24
CA LYS A 302 31.87 -11.27 -26.82
C LYS A 302 30.70 -10.29 -26.71
N GLN A 303 29.47 -10.79 -26.75
CA GLN A 303 28.36 -10.09 -26.12
C GLN A 303 28.67 -10.03 -24.63
N HIS A 304 29.03 -8.84 -24.14
CA HIS A 304 28.86 -8.51 -22.74
C HIS A 304 27.36 -8.57 -22.45
N GLN A 305 26.87 -9.76 -22.12
CA GLN A 305 25.57 -9.94 -21.48
C GLN A 305 25.72 -9.34 -20.08
N SER A 306 25.33 -8.07 -19.92
CA SER A 306 24.99 -7.55 -18.60
C SER A 306 23.90 -8.47 -18.05
N LYS A 307 24.12 -9.07 -16.88
CA LYS A 307 23.06 -9.75 -16.13
C LYS A 307 21.93 -8.74 -15.96
N GLU A 308 20.83 -8.90 -16.68
CA GLU A 308 19.66 -8.05 -16.51
C GLU A 308 19.00 -8.41 -15.17
N ASP A 309 18.62 -7.39 -14.41
CA ASP A 309 17.93 -7.55 -13.13
C ASP A 309 16.57 -8.22 -13.37
N ILE A 310 16.28 -9.31 -12.67
CA ILE A 310 15.08 -10.13 -12.89
C ILE A 310 14.02 -9.80 -11.83
N LEU A 311 12.77 -9.57 -12.28
CA LEU A 311 11.60 -9.46 -11.42
C LEU A 311 11.06 -10.85 -11.08
N GLN A 312 11.09 -11.22 -9.81
CA GLN A 312 10.63 -12.53 -9.34
C GLN A 312 9.35 -12.40 -8.52
N PRO A 313 8.36 -13.30 -8.68
CA PRO A 313 7.17 -13.29 -7.85
C PRO A 313 7.55 -13.57 -6.39
N LEU A 314 7.25 -12.63 -5.51
CA LEU A 314 7.54 -12.70 -4.07
C LEU A 314 6.32 -13.21 -3.30
N HIS A 315 5.15 -12.60 -3.54
CA HIS A 315 3.93 -12.91 -2.82
C HIS A 315 2.73 -12.99 -3.74
N VAL A 316 1.82 -13.90 -3.42
CA VAL A 316 0.46 -13.94 -3.97
C VAL A 316 -0.49 -13.79 -2.78
N LEU A 317 -1.27 -12.72 -2.81
CA LEU A 317 -2.14 -12.30 -1.72
C LEU A 317 -3.60 -12.43 -2.18
N GLN A 318 -4.46 -12.91 -1.30
CA GLN A 318 -5.91 -12.83 -1.45
C GLN A 318 -6.43 -11.81 -0.44
N CYS A 319 -7.27 -10.86 -0.86
CA CYS A 319 -7.80 -9.86 0.06
C CYS A 319 -9.02 -10.44 0.81
N HIS A 320 -9.12 -10.21 2.12
CA HIS A 320 -10.30 -10.63 2.89
C HIS A 320 -11.42 -9.60 2.68
N SER A 321 -12.29 -9.84 1.70
CA SER A 321 -13.35 -8.91 1.32
C SER A 321 -14.70 -9.38 1.85
N LYS A 322 -15.29 -10.40 1.23
CA LYS A 322 -16.66 -10.79 1.52
C LYS A 322 -16.72 -11.77 2.68
N GLN A 323 -17.18 -11.28 3.84
CA GLN A 323 -17.42 -12.09 5.05
C GLN A 323 -16.15 -12.79 5.57
N ASP A 324 -14.96 -12.22 5.32
CA ASP A 324 -13.67 -12.87 5.58
C ASP A 324 -13.54 -14.30 5.01
N SER A 325 -14.31 -14.60 3.96
CA SER A 325 -14.32 -15.94 3.36
C SER A 325 -13.05 -16.16 2.53
N PRO A 326 -12.29 -17.24 2.77
CA PRO A 326 -11.15 -17.60 1.93
C PRO A 326 -11.56 -18.13 0.55
N ASP A 327 -12.87 -18.35 0.32
CA ASP A 327 -13.40 -18.81 -0.95
C ASP A 327 -13.89 -17.66 -1.84
N ASP A 328 -13.74 -16.42 -1.40
CA ASP A 328 -14.11 -15.25 -2.19
C ASP A 328 -13.05 -14.94 -3.26
N PHE A 329 -13.34 -15.37 -4.48
CA PHE A 329 -12.64 -14.96 -5.71
C PHE A 329 -13.48 -14.03 -6.57
N SER A 330 -14.68 -13.69 -6.10
CA SER A 330 -15.66 -12.88 -6.84
C SER A 330 -15.42 -11.39 -6.68
N THR A 331 -14.83 -10.97 -5.55
CA THR A 331 -14.46 -9.58 -5.36
C THR A 331 -13.34 -9.17 -6.32
N GLN A 332 -13.55 -8.04 -7.01
CA GLN A 332 -12.56 -7.44 -7.87
C GLN A 332 -11.69 -6.45 -7.08
N LEU A 333 -10.42 -6.36 -7.46
CA LEU A 333 -9.51 -5.35 -6.93
C LEU A 333 -9.34 -4.25 -7.97
N TRP A 334 -9.59 -3.00 -7.56
CA TRP A 334 -9.76 -1.88 -8.50
C TRP A 334 -8.50 -1.08 -8.74
N ALA A 335 -7.79 -0.73 -7.67
CA ALA A 335 -6.64 0.15 -7.76
C ALA A 335 -5.63 -0.17 -6.66
N CYS A 336 -4.36 -0.04 -7.02
CA CYS A 336 -3.23 -0.06 -6.10
C CYS A 336 -2.34 1.16 -6.38
N SER A 337 -1.67 1.63 -5.33
CA SER A 337 -0.60 2.61 -5.47
C SER A 337 0.29 2.54 -4.24
N PHE A 338 1.56 2.84 -4.47
CA PHE A 338 2.57 2.89 -3.44
C PHE A 338 2.56 4.23 -2.72
N GLN A 339 2.73 4.18 -1.39
CA GLN A 339 2.99 5.38 -0.62
C GLN A 339 4.25 6.09 -1.17
N PRO A 340 4.19 7.42 -1.42
CA PRO A 340 5.35 8.17 -1.89
C PRO A 340 6.48 8.11 -0.86
N LEU A 341 7.72 7.99 -1.32
CA LEU A 341 8.89 8.14 -0.45
C LEU A 341 8.88 9.56 0.14
N GLN A 342 9.23 9.67 1.43
CA GLN A 342 9.43 10.96 2.07
C GLN A 342 10.72 11.59 1.51
N ASP A 343 10.60 12.34 0.42
CA ASP A 343 11.69 13.16 -0.11
C ASP A 343 12.00 14.28 0.89
N TYR A 344 12.99 14.05 1.75
CA TYR A 344 13.70 15.13 2.41
C TYR A 344 14.68 15.75 1.41
N TYR A 345 14.57 17.05 1.18
CA TYR A 345 15.65 17.84 0.59
C TYR A 345 16.95 17.56 1.35
N GLY A 346 17.86 16.81 0.73
CA GLY A 346 19.14 16.44 1.30
C GLY A 346 19.49 15.00 0.96
N GLU A 347 20.51 14.84 0.12
CA GLU A 347 21.18 13.57 -0.19
C GLU A 347 21.33 12.70 1.05
N ASN A 348 20.59 11.60 1.11
CA ASN A 348 20.99 10.31 1.67
C ASN A 348 19.82 9.33 1.55
N LYS A 349 19.97 8.37 0.63
CA LYS A 349 19.14 7.15 0.53
C LYS A 349 19.10 6.46 1.89
N ILE A 350 17.90 6.22 2.40
CA ILE A 350 17.68 5.33 3.54
C ILE A 350 16.96 4.08 3.01
N ASN A 351 17.62 2.95 3.21
CA ASN A 351 17.08 1.63 2.99
C ASN A 351 15.98 1.35 4.02
N GLY A 352 14.82 0.89 3.54
CA GLY A 352 13.90 0.10 4.37
C GLY A 352 12.69 0.79 5.00
N GLU A 353 12.17 1.91 4.49
CA GLU A 353 10.84 2.35 4.92
C GLU A 353 9.75 1.48 4.30
N LEU A 354 8.84 1.00 5.16
CA LEU A 354 7.66 0.19 4.81
C LEU A 354 6.93 0.85 3.65
N ILE A 355 7.08 0.28 2.45
CA ILE A 355 6.30 0.70 1.29
C ILE A 355 4.87 0.22 1.53
N GLY A 356 4.03 1.08 2.10
CA GLY A 356 2.62 0.80 2.31
C GLY A 356 1.91 0.67 0.97
N ILE A 357 1.51 -0.55 0.59
CA ILE A 357 0.57 -0.78 -0.50
C ILE A 357 -0.84 -0.67 0.08
N LYS A 358 -1.63 0.29 -0.40
CA LYS A 358 -3.07 0.27 -0.14
C LYS A 358 -3.81 -0.23 -1.37
N MET A 359 -4.65 -1.23 -1.15
CA MET A 359 -5.57 -1.79 -2.13
C MET A 359 -6.99 -1.34 -1.76
N LEU A 360 -7.75 -0.88 -2.75
CA LEU A 360 -9.19 -0.71 -2.62
C LEU A 360 -9.88 -2.01 -3.05
N ILE A 361 -10.73 -2.52 -2.15
CA ILE A 361 -11.44 -3.78 -2.27
C ILE A 361 -12.92 -3.46 -2.50
N ASP A 362 -13.55 -4.14 -3.46
CA ASP A 362 -15.00 -4.14 -3.63
C ASP A 362 -15.67 -4.97 -2.54
N ASP A 363 -16.01 -4.30 -1.46
CA ASP A 363 -16.85 -4.84 -0.41
C ASP A 363 -18.23 -4.23 -0.62
N SER A 364 -19.22 -5.07 -0.97
CA SER A 364 -20.62 -4.84 -1.44
C SER A 364 -21.50 -3.89 -0.60
N THR A 365 -20.89 -2.83 -0.09
CA THR A 365 -21.40 -1.78 0.76
C THR A 365 -21.77 -0.59 -0.12
N PRO A 366 -22.71 0.27 0.28
CA PRO A 366 -23.20 1.36 -0.57
C PRO A 366 -22.17 2.49 -0.85
N GLN A 367 -20.88 2.30 -0.56
CA GLN A 367 -19.81 3.30 -0.71
C GLN A 367 -18.64 2.79 -1.58
N ASP A 368 -18.91 2.10 -2.69
CA ASP A 368 -17.88 1.59 -3.61
C ASP A 368 -16.85 2.66 -4.01
N PHE A 369 -15.60 2.51 -3.54
CA PHE A 369 -14.43 3.30 -3.94
C PHE A 369 -13.58 2.50 -4.90
N PHE A 370 -13.21 3.10 -6.03
CA PHE A 370 -12.45 2.42 -7.09
C PHE A 370 -11.36 3.30 -7.71
N SER A 371 -11.15 4.50 -7.17
CA SER A 371 -10.05 5.39 -7.51
C SER A 371 -9.30 5.79 -6.25
N LEU A 372 -7.98 5.87 -6.33
CA LEU A 372 -7.13 6.24 -5.21
C LEU A 372 -5.95 7.11 -5.66
N ALA A 373 -5.48 7.97 -4.77
CA ALA A 373 -4.28 8.77 -4.97
C ALA A 373 -3.58 9.02 -3.64
N TRP A 374 -2.26 8.84 -3.60
CA TRP A 374 -1.43 9.16 -2.45
C TRP A 374 -0.82 10.55 -2.55
N SER A 375 -0.56 11.14 -1.39
CA SER A 375 0.19 12.38 -1.29
C SER A 375 0.79 12.57 0.10
N THR A 376 1.60 13.62 0.24
CA THR A 376 2.12 14.09 1.52
C THR A 376 1.71 15.54 1.73
N VAL A 377 0.99 15.81 2.83
CA VAL A 377 0.58 17.15 3.24
C VAL A 377 1.29 17.55 4.52
N LEU A 378 1.31 18.84 4.84
CA LEU A 378 1.87 19.32 6.10
C LEU A 378 0.86 19.14 7.23
N MET A 379 1.30 18.53 8.33
CA MET A 379 0.54 18.38 9.56
C MET A 379 1.07 19.28 10.67
N SER A 380 0.19 20.09 11.26
CA SER A 380 0.46 20.87 12.47
C SER A 380 0.29 20.01 13.72
N ARG A 381 1.19 20.15 14.69
CA ARG A 381 1.13 19.50 16.01
C ARG A 381 0.77 20.52 17.09
N LYS A 382 0.41 20.08 18.30
CA LYS A 382 0.05 21.01 19.38
C LYS A 382 1.26 21.91 19.74
N GLY A 383 1.00 23.18 20.04
CA GLY A 383 2.02 24.19 20.35
C GLY A 383 2.65 24.86 19.11
N ASN A 384 3.62 25.76 19.32
CA ASN A 384 4.41 26.41 18.26
C ASN A 384 5.46 25.44 17.66
N VAL A 385 5.05 24.23 17.30
CA VAL A 385 5.92 23.18 16.78
C VAL A 385 5.95 23.23 15.26
N ALA A 386 7.11 22.96 14.66
CA ALA A 386 7.29 22.91 13.21
C ALA A 386 6.34 21.89 12.56
N MET A 387 5.71 22.28 11.45
CA MET A 387 4.85 21.39 10.66
C MET A 387 5.67 20.22 10.11
N ARG A 388 5.10 19.02 10.14
CA ARG A 388 5.76 17.82 9.61
C ARG A 388 5.03 17.24 8.40
N PRO A 389 5.73 16.64 7.44
CA PRO A 389 5.10 15.89 6.35
C PRO A 389 4.26 14.72 6.90
N CYS A 390 3.06 14.55 6.38
CA CYS A 390 2.11 13.51 6.74
C CYS A 390 1.56 12.86 5.47
N SER A 391 1.77 11.56 5.32
CA SER A 391 1.27 10.80 4.18
C SER A 391 -0.25 10.57 4.33
N ILE A 392 -0.97 10.95 3.30
CA ILE A 392 -2.42 10.84 3.21
C ILE A 392 -2.82 10.08 1.95
N LEU A 393 -4.02 9.52 2.00
CA LEU A 393 -4.63 8.81 0.89
C LEU A 393 -5.99 9.43 0.60
N ALA A 394 -6.25 9.75 -0.65
CA ALA A 394 -7.57 10.10 -1.14
C ALA A 394 -8.20 8.89 -1.81
N ALA A 395 -9.45 8.57 -1.46
CA ALA A 395 -10.24 7.51 -2.09
C ALA A 395 -11.53 8.09 -2.69
N GLY A 396 -11.83 7.73 -3.94
CA GLY A 396 -12.95 8.24 -4.74
C GLY A 396 -13.73 7.11 -5.40
N GLY A 397 -15.03 7.32 -5.63
CA GLY A 397 -15.92 6.22 -5.99
C GLY A 397 -17.29 6.60 -6.53
N LYS A 398 -18.23 5.65 -6.44
CA LYS A 398 -19.57 5.67 -7.10
C LYS A 398 -20.44 6.87 -6.70
N ARG A 399 -20.26 7.40 -5.49
CA ARG A 399 -21.09 8.49 -4.94
C ARG A 399 -20.61 9.90 -5.27
N GLY A 400 -19.48 10.05 -5.97
CA GLY A 400 -18.88 11.36 -6.23
C GLY A 400 -18.22 12.00 -5.00
N LEU A 401 -18.01 11.21 -3.95
CA LEU A 401 -17.36 11.62 -2.70
C LEU A 401 -15.87 11.29 -2.75
N VAL A 402 -15.06 12.17 -2.17
CA VAL A 402 -13.66 11.91 -1.87
C VAL A 402 -13.53 11.77 -0.36
N LYS A 403 -12.98 10.64 0.09
CA LYS A 403 -12.56 10.44 1.47
C LYS A 403 -11.06 10.67 1.60
N LEU A 404 -10.69 11.43 2.61
CA LEU A 404 -9.30 11.68 2.99
C LEU A 404 -8.96 10.81 4.20
N LEU A 405 -7.94 9.99 4.04
CA LEU A 405 -7.48 9.03 5.03
C LEU A 405 -6.07 9.38 5.46
N HIS A 406 -5.78 9.19 6.74
CA HIS A 406 -4.44 9.07 7.26
C HIS A 406 -4.17 7.59 7.52
N PRO A 407 -3.51 6.87 6.59
CA PRO A 407 -3.48 5.41 6.63
C PRO A 407 -2.68 4.85 7.81
N ARG A 408 -1.57 5.50 8.19
CA ARG A 408 -0.77 5.12 9.36
C ARG A 408 -1.53 5.27 10.68
N ALA A 409 -2.39 6.29 10.79
CA ALA A 409 -3.30 6.46 11.94
C ALA A 409 -4.58 5.62 11.81
N ASN A 410 -4.73 4.86 10.72
CA ASN A 410 -5.93 4.09 10.37
C ASN A 410 -7.25 4.89 10.51
N MET A 411 -7.25 6.15 10.06
CA MET A 411 -8.37 7.08 10.28
C MET A 411 -8.79 7.78 8.98
N ALA A 412 -10.09 7.80 8.71
CA ALA A 412 -10.69 8.70 7.73
C ALA A 412 -11.03 10.02 8.42
N TYR A 413 -10.26 11.07 8.12
CA TYR A 413 -10.38 12.35 8.81
C TYR A 413 -11.26 13.36 8.08
N GLY A 414 -11.52 13.14 6.80
CA GLY A 414 -12.33 14.05 6.02
C GLY A 414 -13.09 13.40 4.88
N GLU A 415 -14.21 14.02 4.52
CA GLU A 415 -15.00 13.69 3.35
C GLU A 415 -15.53 14.96 2.72
N PHE A 416 -15.51 15.04 1.38
CA PHE A 416 -16.18 16.10 0.63
C PHE A 416 -16.75 15.58 -0.69
N ARG A 417 -17.76 16.27 -1.22
CA ARG A 417 -18.41 15.91 -2.49
C ARG A 417 -17.73 16.64 -3.64
N ALA A 418 -17.02 15.88 -4.48
CA ALA A 418 -16.34 16.41 -5.67
C ALA A 418 -17.28 16.44 -6.90
N SER A 419 -18.21 15.49 -7.02
CA SER A 419 -19.17 15.44 -8.12
C SER A 419 -20.52 14.89 -7.67
N ARG A 420 -21.56 15.10 -8.50
CA ARG A 420 -22.85 14.42 -8.36
C ARG A 420 -22.84 13.01 -8.96
N LYS A 421 -21.88 12.70 -9.83
CA LYS A 421 -21.66 11.40 -10.47
C LYS A 421 -20.42 10.72 -9.88
N ALA A 422 -20.20 9.47 -10.28
CA ALA A 422 -19.04 8.71 -9.84
C ALA A 422 -17.71 9.37 -10.26
N LEU A 423 -16.64 9.12 -9.48
CA LEU A 423 -15.30 9.65 -9.77
C LEU A 423 -14.49 8.63 -10.57
N SER A 424 -14.05 9.01 -11.77
CA SER A 424 -13.30 8.17 -12.70
C SER A 424 -11.79 8.24 -12.49
N ILE A 425 -11.24 9.24 -11.81
CA ILE A 425 -9.82 9.27 -11.45
C ILE A 425 -9.54 10.29 -10.35
N LEU A 426 -8.53 10.00 -9.53
CA LEU A 426 -7.92 10.91 -8.58
C LEU A 426 -6.43 11.02 -8.90
N CYS A 427 -5.86 12.22 -8.85
CA CYS A 427 -4.43 12.42 -9.04
C CYS A 427 -3.97 13.63 -8.22
N PHE A 428 -2.94 13.47 -7.41
CA PHE A 428 -2.33 14.62 -6.71
C PHE A 428 -1.29 15.30 -7.59
N SER A 429 -1.10 16.61 -7.40
CA SER A 429 0.04 17.31 -7.99
C SER A 429 1.34 16.74 -7.41
N PRO A 430 2.33 16.38 -8.26
CA PRO A 430 3.61 15.86 -7.79
C PRO A 430 4.46 16.94 -7.08
N ARG A 431 4.14 18.22 -7.27
CA ARG A 431 4.88 19.34 -6.66
C ARG A 431 4.19 19.89 -5.40
N GLN A 432 2.87 19.88 -5.37
CA GLN A 432 2.08 20.41 -4.26
C GLN A 432 1.14 19.34 -3.74
N GLY A 433 1.53 18.69 -2.63
CA GLY A 433 0.80 17.53 -2.12
C GLY A 433 -0.62 17.81 -1.62
N ASN A 434 -0.98 19.06 -1.38
CA ASN A 434 -2.33 19.48 -1.03
C ASN A 434 -3.24 19.72 -2.25
N LEU A 435 -2.72 19.71 -3.48
CA LEU A 435 -3.52 19.89 -4.69
C LEU A 435 -3.97 18.55 -5.26
N LEU A 436 -5.28 18.34 -5.30
CA LEU A 436 -5.92 17.12 -5.79
C LEU A 436 -6.73 17.42 -7.06
N PHE A 437 -6.53 16.63 -8.10
CA PHE A 437 -7.36 16.59 -9.29
C PHE A 437 -8.36 15.44 -9.22
N THR A 438 -9.60 15.69 -9.58
CA THR A 438 -10.67 14.69 -9.65
C THR A 438 -11.30 14.71 -11.04
N GLY A 439 -11.34 13.54 -11.69
CA GLY A 439 -12.13 13.31 -12.89
C GLY A 439 -13.43 12.61 -12.55
N SER A 440 -14.52 12.94 -13.25
CA SER A 440 -15.84 12.35 -12.98
C SER A 440 -16.64 12.05 -14.24
N TYR A 441 -17.58 11.11 -14.10
CA TYR A 441 -18.52 10.69 -15.16
C TYR A 441 -19.54 11.78 -15.56
N ASP A 442 -19.53 12.94 -14.91
CA ASP A 442 -20.23 14.14 -15.37
C ASP A 442 -19.39 14.97 -16.38
N LYS A 443 -18.30 14.39 -16.90
CA LYS A 443 -17.40 14.98 -17.91
C LYS A 443 -16.73 16.25 -17.42
N LYS A 444 -16.21 16.20 -16.20
CA LYS A 444 -15.52 17.31 -15.56
C LYS A 444 -14.21 16.88 -14.93
N ILE A 445 -13.26 17.82 -14.93
CA ILE A 445 -12.03 17.75 -14.15
C ILE A 445 -12.06 18.92 -13.16
N LEU A 446 -11.93 18.63 -11.88
CA LEU A 446 -11.88 19.64 -10.82
C LEU A 446 -10.53 19.61 -10.11
N MET A 447 -10.01 20.78 -9.76
CA MET A 447 -8.82 20.94 -8.93
C MET A 447 -9.22 21.46 -7.56
N TRP A 448 -8.70 20.82 -6.51
CA TRP A 448 -9.00 21.11 -5.11
C TRP A 448 -7.71 21.39 -4.37
N ASP A 449 -7.73 22.37 -3.48
CA ASP A 449 -6.75 22.47 -2.40
C ASP A 449 -7.40 21.87 -1.14
N ILE A 450 -6.88 20.72 -0.71
CA ILE A 450 -7.34 20.00 0.48
C ILE A 450 -6.68 20.49 1.78
N GLY A 451 -5.73 21.42 1.67
CA GLY A 451 -5.01 22.01 2.80
C GLY A 451 -4.06 21.04 3.52
N GLY A 452 -3.55 21.52 4.66
CA GLY A 452 -2.84 20.69 5.64
C GLY A 452 -3.79 20.06 6.65
N VAL A 453 -3.23 19.23 7.54
CA VAL A 453 -3.96 18.57 8.63
C VAL A 453 -3.52 19.20 9.95
N ASP A 454 -4.43 19.51 10.87
CA ASP A 454 -4.02 19.95 12.21
C ASP A 454 -4.01 18.79 13.22
N SER A 455 -3.54 19.05 14.45
CA SER A 455 -3.49 18.05 15.53
C SER A 455 -4.87 17.50 15.95
N LYS A 456 -5.96 18.16 15.55
CA LYS A 456 -7.34 17.74 15.78
C LYS A 456 -7.98 17.16 14.52
N TYR A 457 -7.19 16.98 13.45
CA TYR A 457 -7.64 16.52 12.14
C TYR A 457 -8.72 17.39 11.49
N ASN A 458 -8.78 18.68 11.86
CA ASN A 458 -9.58 19.63 11.10
C ASN A 458 -8.96 19.81 9.72
N PHE A 459 -9.82 19.86 8.71
CA PHE A 459 -9.41 20.06 7.32
C PHE A 459 -10.36 21.05 6.66
N LYS A 460 -9.86 21.76 5.65
CA LYS A 460 -10.65 22.68 4.83
C LYS A 460 -10.30 22.45 3.38
N VAL A 461 -11.31 22.14 2.58
CA VAL A 461 -11.16 21.92 1.15
C VAL A 461 -11.69 23.12 0.38
N THR A 462 -10.95 23.58 -0.62
CA THR A 462 -11.37 24.66 -1.52
C THR A 462 -11.28 24.22 -2.97
N GLN A 463 -12.32 24.52 -3.74
CA GLN A 463 -12.33 24.25 -5.18
C GLN A 463 -11.63 25.39 -5.91
N LEU A 464 -10.61 25.07 -6.72
CA LEU A 464 -9.77 26.05 -7.41
C LEU A 464 -10.10 26.16 -8.91
N LEU A 465 -10.42 25.04 -9.54
CA LEU A 465 -10.61 24.94 -10.99
C LEU A 465 -11.72 23.95 -11.33
N VAL A 466 -12.44 24.25 -12.41
CA VAL A 466 -13.36 23.32 -13.09
C VAL A 466 -13.03 23.39 -14.58
N LEU A 467 -12.82 22.25 -15.20
CA LEU A 467 -12.64 22.07 -16.63
C LEU A 467 -13.73 21.12 -17.12
N GLU A 468 -14.32 21.43 -18.28
CA GLU A 468 -15.26 20.56 -18.96
C GLU A 468 -14.52 19.70 -19.98
N THR A 469 -14.86 18.41 -20.04
CA THR A 469 -14.30 17.45 -20.98
C THR A 469 -15.37 17.02 -21.99
N THR A 470 -14.96 16.53 -23.15
CA THR A 470 -15.84 15.96 -24.18
C THR A 470 -16.46 14.63 -23.74
N SER A 471 -15.67 13.85 -23.00
CA SER A 471 -15.96 12.49 -22.53
C SER A 471 -15.34 12.23 -21.15
N THR A 472 -15.59 11.03 -20.59
CA THR A 472 -15.15 10.71 -19.23
C THR A 472 -13.62 10.67 -19.16
N PRO A 473 -12.97 11.43 -18.25
CA PRO A 473 -11.53 11.34 -18.05
C PRO A 473 -11.16 10.03 -17.35
N LEU A 474 -10.20 9.29 -17.89
CA LEU A 474 -9.77 7.97 -17.42
C LEU A 474 -8.39 8.03 -16.76
N HIS A 475 -7.44 8.75 -17.37
CA HIS A 475 -6.08 8.93 -16.85
C HIS A 475 -5.64 10.40 -16.88
N PHE A 476 -4.87 10.79 -15.88
CA PHE A 476 -4.27 12.12 -15.76
C PHE A 476 -2.75 12.00 -15.76
N CYS A 477 -2.09 12.90 -16.48
CA CYS A 477 -0.65 13.07 -16.44
C CYS A 477 -0.30 14.56 -16.37
N LEU A 478 0.52 14.91 -15.39
CA LEU A 478 1.07 16.26 -15.24
C LEU A 478 2.51 16.22 -15.78
N PRO A 479 2.89 17.04 -16.79
CA PRO A 479 4.23 17.01 -17.35
C PRO A 479 5.31 17.26 -16.28
N PRO A 480 6.32 16.37 -16.13
CA PRO A 480 7.29 16.46 -15.03
C PRO A 480 8.05 17.79 -14.97
N ALA A 481 8.38 18.37 -16.13
CA ALA A 481 9.07 19.65 -16.22
C ALA A 481 8.17 20.84 -15.83
N THR A 482 6.85 20.73 -16.05
CA THR A 482 5.90 21.83 -15.83
C THR A 482 4.57 21.34 -15.23
N PRO A 483 4.58 20.75 -14.03
CA PRO A 483 3.41 20.09 -13.45
C PRO A 483 2.33 21.07 -12.97
N ASP A 484 2.66 22.37 -12.83
CA ASP A 484 1.71 23.39 -12.38
C ASP A 484 1.03 24.14 -13.54
N THR A 485 1.34 23.76 -14.80
CA THR A 485 0.95 24.56 -15.96
C THR A 485 0.03 23.82 -16.93
N HIS A 486 0.26 22.52 -17.13
CA HIS A 486 -0.54 21.71 -18.04
C HIS A 486 -1.00 20.43 -17.35
N LEU A 487 -2.17 19.95 -17.75
CA LEU A 487 -2.72 18.65 -17.42
C LEU A 487 -3.08 17.94 -18.72
N ILE A 488 -2.55 16.74 -18.92
CA ILE A 488 -2.94 15.83 -20.00
C ILE A 488 -3.99 14.89 -19.45
N ALA A 489 -5.16 14.83 -20.09
CA ALA A 489 -6.25 13.94 -19.73
C ALA A 489 -6.50 12.97 -20.89
N ALA A 490 -6.31 11.68 -20.62
CA ALA A 490 -6.81 10.62 -21.48
C ALA A 490 -8.27 10.36 -21.12
N CYS A 491 -9.13 10.35 -22.13
CA CYS A 491 -10.57 10.21 -21.96
C CYS A 491 -11.11 9.03 -22.80
N GLU A 492 -12.38 8.70 -22.61
CA GLU A 492 -13.09 7.71 -23.45
C GLU A 492 -13.10 8.10 -24.94
N GLU A 493 -13.08 9.40 -25.22
CA GLU A 493 -13.09 9.98 -26.57
C GLU A 493 -11.92 10.95 -26.72
N GLY A 494 -10.71 10.43 -26.88
CA GLY A 494 -9.52 11.19 -27.23
C GLY A 494 -8.58 11.54 -26.06
N LEU A 495 -7.51 12.24 -26.42
CA LEU A 495 -6.45 12.70 -25.51
C LEU A 495 -6.35 14.22 -25.57
N HIS A 496 -6.50 14.90 -24.45
CA HIS A 496 -6.61 16.36 -24.41
C HIS A 496 -5.58 16.99 -23.47
N SER A 497 -5.06 18.16 -23.84
CA SER A 497 -4.23 19.01 -22.99
C SER A 497 -5.03 20.20 -22.48
N TYR A 498 -4.91 20.48 -21.19
CA TYR A 498 -5.53 21.63 -20.53
C TYR A 498 -4.48 22.51 -19.87
N ASN A 499 -4.63 23.82 -20.00
CA ASN A 499 -3.85 24.77 -19.21
C ASN A 499 -4.48 24.94 -17.82
N ILE A 500 -3.71 24.66 -16.78
CA ILE A 500 -4.14 24.68 -15.37
C ILE A 500 -3.57 25.86 -14.58
N GLN A 501 -2.85 26.78 -15.21
CA GLN A 501 -2.35 27.97 -14.54
C GLN A 501 -3.50 28.85 -14.06
N HIS A 502 -3.33 29.43 -12.86
CA HIS A 502 -4.35 30.24 -12.22
C HIS A 502 -4.53 31.59 -12.94
N ASN A 503 -5.37 31.63 -13.97
CA ASN A 503 -5.68 32.85 -14.70
C ASN A 503 -6.94 33.54 -14.15
N LYS A 504 -6.94 34.88 -14.08
CA LYS A 504 -8.02 35.69 -13.49
C LYS A 504 -9.33 35.68 -14.29
N ASP A 505 -9.30 35.19 -15.53
CA ASP A 505 -10.48 35.16 -16.40
C ASP A 505 -11.05 33.73 -16.54
N PRO A 506 -12.15 33.39 -15.84
CA PRO A 506 -12.76 32.06 -15.89
C PRO A 506 -13.37 31.71 -17.26
N LYS A 507 -13.64 32.70 -18.12
CA LYS A 507 -14.26 32.51 -19.45
C LYS A 507 -13.28 32.02 -20.53
N LYS A 508 -11.98 31.99 -20.23
CA LYS A 508 -10.90 31.65 -21.18
C LYS A 508 -10.24 30.29 -20.90
N ARG A 509 -10.76 29.52 -19.95
CA ARG A 509 -10.21 28.21 -19.58
C ARG A 509 -10.72 27.16 -20.56
N SER A 510 -9.98 27.01 -21.65
CA SER A 510 -10.27 26.12 -22.77
C SER A 510 -9.21 25.03 -22.84
N GLU A 511 -9.66 23.80 -23.13
CA GLU A 511 -8.86 22.79 -23.83
C GLU A 511 -7.86 23.48 -24.78
N GLU A 512 -6.57 23.22 -24.58
CA GLU A 512 -5.51 23.86 -25.35
C GLU A 512 -5.34 23.17 -26.70
N MET A 513 -5.31 21.84 -26.68
CA MET A 513 -5.21 20.99 -27.85
C MET A 513 -5.77 19.60 -27.60
N GLU A 514 -6.23 18.99 -28.69
CA GLU A 514 -6.52 17.56 -28.80
C GLU A 514 -5.34 16.88 -29.48
N ILE A 515 -4.83 15.81 -28.89
CA ILE A 515 -3.69 15.05 -29.40
C ILE A 515 -4.24 13.85 -30.15
N THR A 516 -4.03 13.82 -31.46
CA THR A 516 -4.49 12.75 -32.33
C THR A 516 -3.34 11.84 -32.73
N PHE A 517 -3.67 10.60 -33.08
CA PHE A 517 -2.71 9.60 -33.53
C PHE A 517 -3.10 9.20 -34.96
N PRO A 518 -2.37 9.67 -35.99
CA PRO A 518 -2.68 9.36 -37.38
C PRO A 518 -2.68 7.86 -37.72
N VAL A 519 -2.07 7.03 -36.86
CA VAL A 519 -2.09 5.58 -37.03
C VAL A 519 -3.48 5.00 -36.79
N TYR A 520 -4.30 5.63 -35.94
CA TYR A 520 -5.67 5.21 -35.67
C TYR A 520 -6.59 5.44 -36.85
N GLU A 521 -6.39 6.50 -37.64
CA GLU A 521 -7.22 6.81 -38.81
C GLU A 521 -7.02 5.83 -39.99
N LYS A 522 -5.95 5.02 -39.94
CA LYS A 522 -5.65 4.05 -41.01
C LYS A 522 -6.46 2.76 -40.89
N ASP A 523 -6.89 2.40 -39.68
CA ASP A 523 -7.79 1.28 -39.47
C ASP A 523 -9.23 1.80 -39.52
N LYS A 524 -10.00 1.35 -40.52
CA LYS A 524 -11.40 1.75 -40.68
C LYS A 524 -12.35 0.81 -39.94
N ASP A 525 -11.86 -0.33 -39.46
CA ASP A 525 -12.67 -1.37 -38.86
C ASP A 525 -12.78 -1.21 -37.33
N HIS A 526 -11.89 -0.41 -36.72
CA HIS A 526 -11.82 -0.23 -35.27
C HIS A 526 -11.77 1.24 -34.84
N ASP A 527 -12.43 1.53 -33.72
CA ASP A 527 -12.57 2.87 -33.18
C ASP A 527 -11.61 3.10 -32.00
N TYR A 528 -10.41 3.59 -32.27
CA TYR A 528 -9.35 3.76 -31.25
C TYR A 528 -9.45 5.06 -30.43
N HIS A 529 -10.67 5.55 -30.20
CA HIS A 529 -10.89 6.83 -29.52
C HIS A 529 -10.60 6.76 -28.02
N THR A 530 -10.81 5.60 -27.40
CA THR A 530 -10.59 5.43 -25.97
C THR A 530 -9.12 5.26 -25.64
N ILE A 531 -8.55 6.23 -24.92
CA ILE A 531 -7.19 6.14 -24.38
C ILE A 531 -7.29 5.68 -22.93
N ASP A 532 -7.02 4.41 -22.70
CA ASP A 532 -7.22 3.72 -21.42
C ASP A 532 -5.91 3.42 -20.68
N GLY A 533 -4.80 4.00 -21.14
CA GLY A 533 -3.56 4.03 -20.38
C GLY A 533 -2.68 5.20 -20.82
N LEU A 534 -2.10 5.89 -19.84
CA LEU A 534 -1.28 7.08 -20.04
C LEU A 534 -0.25 7.20 -18.91
N GLY A 535 1.02 7.47 -19.25
CA GLY A 535 2.07 7.68 -18.26
C GLY A 535 3.34 8.29 -18.87
N PHE A 536 4.01 9.19 -18.14
CA PHE A 536 5.33 9.68 -18.56
C PHE A 536 6.40 8.63 -18.27
N VAL A 537 7.21 8.29 -19.27
CA VAL A 537 8.36 7.38 -19.14
C VAL A 537 9.64 8.15 -18.79
N THR A 538 9.73 9.40 -19.25
CA THR A 538 10.82 10.33 -18.90
C THR A 538 10.22 11.73 -18.74
N ASN A 539 11.04 12.78 -18.67
CA ASN A 539 10.55 14.16 -18.63
C ASN A 539 9.81 14.62 -19.90
N ASP A 540 9.93 13.87 -21.00
CA ASP A 540 9.38 14.23 -22.31
C ASP A 540 8.64 13.09 -22.99
N VAL A 541 9.15 11.86 -22.89
CA VAL A 541 8.54 10.68 -23.51
C VAL A 541 7.30 10.26 -22.72
N VAL A 542 6.17 10.16 -23.41
CA VAL A 542 4.89 9.68 -22.88
C VAL A 542 4.55 8.33 -23.51
N ALA A 543 4.08 7.40 -22.69
CA ALA A 543 3.45 6.15 -23.13
C ALA A 543 1.93 6.32 -23.09
N SER A 544 1.26 5.95 -24.18
CA SER A 544 -0.20 5.88 -24.24
C SER A 544 -0.65 4.61 -24.95
N LYS A 545 -1.81 4.10 -24.56
CA LYS A 545 -2.42 2.93 -25.20
C LYS A 545 -3.93 3.12 -25.41
N SER A 546 -4.44 2.41 -26.40
CA SER A 546 -5.85 2.20 -26.64
C SER A 546 -6.13 0.69 -26.66
N HIS A 547 -7.27 0.27 -26.13
CA HIS A 547 -7.73 -1.11 -26.27
C HIS A 547 -7.95 -1.47 -27.75
N MET A 548 -7.91 -2.76 -28.09
CA MET A 548 -8.01 -3.31 -29.46
C MET A 548 -6.82 -3.06 -30.39
N GLN A 549 -5.95 -2.10 -30.07
CA GLN A 549 -4.87 -1.70 -30.98
C GLN A 549 -3.67 -2.65 -30.95
N GLY A 550 -3.48 -3.39 -29.86
CA GLY A 550 -2.39 -4.35 -29.71
C GLY A 550 -1.00 -3.74 -29.53
N SER A 551 -0.89 -2.41 -29.38
CA SER A 551 0.39 -1.72 -29.19
C SER A 551 0.28 -0.59 -28.16
N ILE A 552 1.44 -0.20 -27.62
CA ILE A 552 1.61 0.98 -26.78
C ILE A 552 2.50 1.96 -27.55
N TYR A 553 2.07 3.21 -27.70
CA TYR A 553 2.86 4.23 -28.38
C TYR A 553 3.68 5.06 -27.41
N LEU A 554 4.96 5.22 -27.73
CA LEU A 554 5.84 6.20 -27.14
C LEU A 554 5.88 7.44 -28.02
N TRP A 555 5.66 8.62 -27.45
CA TRP A 555 5.66 9.88 -28.19
C TRP A 555 6.26 11.03 -27.37
N SER A 556 6.76 12.05 -28.07
CA SER A 556 7.41 13.23 -27.47
C SER A 556 6.39 14.30 -27.10
N TRP A 557 6.28 14.66 -25.82
CA TRP A 557 5.40 15.74 -25.36
C TRP A 557 5.81 17.09 -25.93
N ASN A 558 7.10 17.42 -25.86
CA ASN A 558 7.61 18.73 -26.28
C ASN A 558 7.50 18.92 -27.79
N ASP A 559 7.85 17.90 -28.59
CA ASP A 559 7.78 18.01 -30.05
C ASP A 559 6.33 18.04 -30.54
N THR A 560 5.44 17.28 -29.88
CA THR A 560 3.99 17.34 -30.15
C THR A 560 3.48 18.75 -29.86
N ARG A 561 3.77 19.30 -28.68
CA ARG A 561 3.32 20.64 -28.32
C ARG A 561 3.93 21.73 -29.20
N ALA A 562 5.17 21.56 -29.70
CA ALA A 562 5.82 22.53 -30.58
C ALA A 562 5.10 22.73 -31.93
N GLN A 563 4.23 21.80 -32.33
CA GLN A 563 3.40 21.92 -33.53
C GLN A 563 2.23 22.91 -33.36
N LEU A 564 1.92 23.36 -32.14
CA LEU A 564 0.84 24.31 -31.90
C LEU A 564 1.07 25.62 -32.69
N PRO A 565 0.13 26.03 -33.54
CA PRO A 565 0.28 27.25 -34.32
C PRO A 565 0.27 28.50 -33.42
N ASN A 566 1.30 29.35 -33.55
CA ASN A 566 1.43 30.64 -32.86
C ASN A 566 0.33 31.67 -33.23
N ASN A 567 -0.55 31.36 -34.18
CA ASN A 567 -1.50 32.32 -34.73
C ASN A 567 -2.81 32.41 -33.92
N LYS A 568 -2.96 33.52 -33.19
CA LYS A 568 -4.12 33.90 -32.34
C LYS A 568 -5.47 34.09 -33.08
N LYS A 569 -5.61 33.68 -34.35
CA LYS A 569 -6.74 34.08 -35.22
C LYS A 569 -7.78 33.01 -35.60
N LYS A 570 -7.71 31.77 -35.11
CA LYS A 570 -8.78 30.77 -35.39
C LYS A 570 -9.33 30.12 -34.11
N LYS A 571 -10.65 30.26 -33.91
CA LYS A 571 -11.49 29.62 -32.88
C LYS A 571 -11.86 28.15 -33.24
N LYS A 572 -10.99 27.41 -33.93
CA LYS A 572 -11.24 25.97 -34.18
C LYS A 572 -10.47 25.17 -33.14
N LYS A 573 -11.02 24.03 -32.70
CA LYS A 573 -10.33 23.03 -31.87
C LYS A 573 -8.93 22.80 -32.46
N LYS A 574 -7.90 22.90 -31.62
CA LYS A 574 -6.51 22.76 -32.07
C LYS A 574 -6.12 21.30 -31.98
N GLU A 575 -6.41 20.55 -33.04
CA GLU A 575 -5.92 19.19 -33.20
C GLU A 575 -4.43 19.21 -33.55
N VAL A 576 -3.66 18.36 -32.87
CA VAL A 576 -2.20 18.23 -33.04
C VAL A 576 -1.84 16.75 -33.09
N CYS A 577 -1.02 16.35 -34.06
CA CYS A 577 -0.60 14.97 -34.20
C CYS A 577 0.51 14.63 -33.19
N ALA A 578 0.35 13.52 -32.46
CA ALA A 578 1.39 12.98 -31.59
C ALA A 578 2.66 12.67 -32.40
N VAL A 579 3.81 13.18 -31.94
CA VAL A 579 5.12 12.85 -32.51
C VAL A 579 5.54 11.47 -32.00
N ILE A 580 5.14 10.43 -32.74
CA ILE A 580 5.44 9.04 -32.41
C ILE A 580 6.95 8.81 -32.50
N LEU A 581 7.51 8.34 -31.39
CA LEU A 581 8.89 7.95 -31.27
C LEU A 581 9.03 6.45 -31.48
N ALA A 582 8.17 5.63 -30.89
CA ALA A 582 8.23 4.18 -31.02
C ALA A 582 6.87 3.52 -30.80
N GLU A 583 6.74 2.32 -31.33
CA GLU A 583 5.63 1.41 -31.09
C GLU A 583 6.14 0.21 -30.29
N LEU A 584 5.50 -0.09 -29.16
CA LEU A 584 5.80 -1.25 -28.34
C LEU A 584 4.71 -2.31 -28.57
N GLN A 585 5.10 -3.54 -28.84
CA GLN A 585 4.17 -4.65 -29.05
C GLN A 585 3.48 -5.04 -27.75
N TRP A 586 2.15 -4.99 -27.70
CA TRP A 586 1.34 -5.41 -26.56
C TRP A 586 0.31 -6.51 -26.95
N SER A 587 -0.55 -6.90 -26.02
CA SER A 587 -1.61 -7.90 -26.26
C SER A 587 -2.74 -7.29 -27.09
N SER A 588 -3.20 -8.02 -28.11
CA SER A 588 -4.40 -7.67 -28.86
C SER A 588 -5.63 -8.12 -28.08
N THR A 589 -6.30 -7.19 -27.42
CA THR A 589 -7.41 -7.45 -26.50
C THR A 589 -8.53 -6.45 -26.70
N ASP A 590 -9.77 -6.93 -26.63
CA ASP A 590 -10.99 -6.10 -26.66
C ASP A 590 -11.40 -5.62 -25.26
N ILE A 591 -10.69 -6.05 -24.21
CA ILE A 591 -10.93 -5.61 -22.84
C ILE A 591 -10.30 -4.23 -22.63
N ALA A 592 -11.16 -3.23 -22.49
CA ALA A 592 -10.77 -1.88 -22.09
C ALA A 592 -10.37 -1.80 -20.61
N TYR A 593 -9.64 -0.73 -20.26
CA TYR A 593 -9.27 -0.35 -18.89
C TYR A 593 -8.26 -1.26 -18.19
N LEU A 594 -7.55 -2.10 -18.95
CA LEU A 594 -6.38 -2.82 -18.44
C LEU A 594 -5.28 -1.80 -18.13
N SER A 595 -4.66 -1.89 -16.97
CA SER A 595 -3.79 -0.81 -16.49
C SER A 595 -2.42 -0.80 -17.16
N LEU A 596 -2.00 0.41 -17.54
CA LEU A 596 -0.62 0.78 -17.86
C LEU A 596 -0.04 1.61 -16.72
N ASN A 597 1.20 1.32 -16.33
CA ASN A 597 1.95 2.10 -15.35
C ASN A 597 3.39 2.33 -15.82
N THR A 598 4.01 3.40 -15.33
CA THR A 598 5.34 3.85 -15.74
C THR A 598 6.19 4.15 -14.51
N CYS A 599 7.48 3.86 -14.58
CA CYS A 599 8.47 4.20 -13.57
C CYS A 599 9.52 5.13 -14.21
N PRO A 600 9.32 6.47 -14.14
CA PRO A 600 10.17 7.41 -14.86
C PRO A 600 11.66 7.37 -14.48
N SER A 601 11.94 7.14 -13.20
CA SER A 601 13.30 7.07 -12.63
C SER A 601 14.15 5.94 -13.23
N LYS A 602 13.50 4.88 -13.75
CA LYS A 602 14.14 3.73 -14.40
C LYS A 602 13.78 3.63 -15.89
N GLY A 603 13.00 4.56 -16.43
CA GLY A 603 12.51 4.49 -17.80
C GLY A 603 11.71 3.21 -18.09
N TYR A 604 10.93 2.72 -17.12
CA TYR A 604 10.25 1.42 -17.22
C TYR A 604 8.76 1.60 -17.53
N VAL A 605 8.21 0.70 -18.34
CA VAL A 605 6.77 0.64 -18.66
C VAL A 605 6.27 -0.77 -18.38
N VAL A 606 5.10 -0.88 -17.74
CA VAL A 606 4.40 -2.15 -17.56
C VAL A 606 2.94 -2.02 -17.97
N CYS A 607 2.42 -3.04 -18.65
CA CYS A 607 1.00 -3.16 -18.94
C CYS A 607 0.52 -4.59 -18.70
N GLY A 608 -0.62 -4.72 -18.02
CA GLY A 608 -1.29 -6.01 -17.86
C GLY A 608 -2.06 -6.45 -19.11
N ASP A 609 -2.44 -7.72 -19.15
CA ASP A 609 -3.37 -8.26 -20.14
C ASP A 609 -4.49 -9.11 -19.53
N GLU A 610 -5.40 -9.61 -20.39
CA GLU A 610 -6.56 -10.41 -20.02
C GLU A 610 -6.22 -11.85 -19.57
N ARG A 611 -4.96 -12.28 -19.71
CA ARG A 611 -4.47 -13.62 -19.38
C ARG A 611 -3.57 -13.63 -18.16
N GLY A 612 -3.49 -12.51 -17.43
CA GLY A 612 -2.67 -12.39 -16.24
C GLY A 612 -1.19 -12.13 -16.52
N ARG A 613 -0.81 -11.84 -17.78
CA ARG A 613 0.59 -11.55 -18.14
C ARG A 613 0.88 -10.07 -17.95
N LEU A 614 2.11 -9.77 -17.53
CA LEU A 614 2.61 -8.40 -17.46
C LEU A 614 3.66 -8.20 -18.54
N TRP A 615 3.35 -7.33 -19.48
CA TRP A 615 4.24 -6.92 -20.55
C TRP A 615 5.11 -5.78 -20.04
N THR A 616 6.42 -5.98 -20.01
CA THR A 616 7.36 -5.00 -19.46
C THR A 616 8.36 -4.52 -20.51
N TYR A 617 8.75 -3.24 -20.39
CA TYR A 617 9.66 -2.59 -21.32
C TYR A 617 10.63 -1.70 -20.53
N HIS A 618 11.92 -1.89 -20.74
CA HIS A 618 12.96 -1.04 -20.18
C HIS A 618 13.46 -0.07 -21.24
N VAL A 619 12.98 1.18 -21.24
CA VAL A 619 13.28 2.20 -22.26
C VAL A 619 14.66 2.82 -22.04
N THR A 620 15.70 2.06 -22.37
CA THR A 620 17.12 2.47 -22.31
C THR A 620 17.49 3.44 -23.42
N ASP A 621 18.67 4.07 -23.31
CA ASP A 621 19.21 4.95 -24.35
C ASP A 621 19.44 4.21 -25.68
N LEU A 622 19.74 2.91 -25.64
CA LEU A 622 19.83 2.06 -26.83
C LEU A 622 18.47 1.91 -27.52
N LEU A 623 17.40 1.69 -26.74
CA LEU A 623 16.05 1.64 -27.27
C LEU A 623 15.62 2.99 -27.85
N LYS A 624 15.99 4.10 -27.21
CA LYS A 624 15.76 5.46 -27.74
C LYS A 624 16.47 5.68 -29.09
N ALA A 625 17.66 5.11 -29.30
CA ALA A 625 18.33 5.17 -30.59
C ALA A 625 17.57 4.42 -31.70
N ASN A 626 16.83 3.37 -31.34
CA ASN A 626 16.07 2.51 -32.27
C ASN A 626 14.65 2.98 -32.57
N PHE A 627 14.19 4.07 -31.95
CA PHE A 627 12.84 4.64 -32.13
C PHE A 627 12.42 4.80 -33.61
N ARG A 628 13.36 5.09 -34.51
CA ARG A 628 13.06 5.31 -35.94
C ARG A 628 12.84 4.04 -36.76
N SER A 629 12.89 2.85 -36.17
CA SER A 629 12.90 1.57 -36.88
C SER A 629 11.58 1.22 -37.62
N GLY A 630 10.45 1.88 -37.32
CA GLY A 630 9.15 1.59 -37.95
C GLY A 630 8.59 0.18 -37.66
N LYS A 631 9.39 -0.71 -37.04
CA LYS A 631 9.00 -2.02 -36.54
C LYS A 631 8.67 -1.92 -35.06
N ALA A 632 7.56 -2.55 -34.65
CA ALA A 632 7.17 -2.66 -33.25
C ALA A 632 8.28 -3.35 -32.43
N ILE A 633 8.58 -2.75 -31.27
CA ILE A 633 9.60 -3.22 -30.34
C ILE A 633 8.95 -4.29 -29.44
N PRO A 634 9.54 -5.50 -29.34
CA PRO A 634 9.01 -6.54 -28.46
C PRO A 634 9.19 -6.17 -26.98
N ALA A 635 8.40 -6.81 -26.10
CA ALA A 635 8.59 -6.68 -24.66
C ALA A 635 9.99 -7.12 -24.22
N THR A 636 10.57 -6.40 -23.26
CA THR A 636 11.82 -6.78 -22.59
C THR A 636 11.63 -8.09 -21.85
N GLU A 637 10.55 -8.20 -21.08
CA GLU A 637 10.16 -9.40 -20.37
C GLU A 637 8.63 -9.49 -20.30
N ILE A 638 8.09 -10.69 -20.40
CA ILE A 638 6.67 -10.97 -20.16
C ILE A 638 6.56 -11.83 -18.91
N LEU A 639 6.15 -11.22 -17.80
CA LEU A 639 5.99 -11.93 -16.53
C LEU A 639 4.70 -12.75 -16.59
N ALA A 640 4.84 -14.06 -16.46
CA ALA A 640 3.71 -14.98 -16.43
C ALA A 640 2.99 -14.92 -15.07
N TRP A 641 1.68 -15.18 -15.09
CA TRP A 641 0.90 -15.37 -13.88
C TRP A 641 1.44 -16.58 -13.09
N PRO A 642 1.69 -16.46 -11.77
CA PRO A 642 2.36 -17.51 -10.98
C PRO A 642 1.53 -18.77 -10.71
N LEU A 643 0.33 -18.89 -11.28
CA LEU A 643 -0.57 -20.06 -11.17
C LEU A 643 -0.67 -20.62 -9.72
N PRO A 644 -1.08 -19.79 -8.75
CA PRO A 644 -1.13 -20.19 -7.35
C PRO A 644 -2.08 -21.37 -7.14
N VAL A 645 -1.65 -22.33 -6.32
CA VAL A 645 -2.40 -23.55 -5.99
C VAL A 645 -2.77 -23.56 -4.53
N ARG A 646 -4.07 -23.70 -4.24
CA ARG A 646 -4.55 -23.95 -2.87
C ARG A 646 -4.58 -25.45 -2.61
N LYS A 647 -4.27 -25.85 -1.37
CA LYS A 647 -4.25 -27.27 -0.97
C LYS A 647 -5.62 -27.92 -1.23
N GLY A 648 -5.67 -28.86 -2.17
CA GLY A 648 -6.89 -29.57 -2.56
C GLY A 648 -7.73 -28.92 -3.68
N GLN A 649 -7.25 -27.85 -4.32
CA GLN A 649 -7.93 -27.20 -5.46
C GLN A 649 -6.99 -27.11 -6.68
N SER A 650 -7.58 -26.91 -7.85
CA SER A 650 -6.84 -26.66 -9.09
C SER A 650 -6.14 -25.29 -9.09
N PRO A 651 -5.08 -25.09 -9.88
CA PRO A 651 -4.44 -23.78 -10.04
C PRO A 651 -5.43 -22.72 -10.50
N VAL A 652 -5.29 -21.49 -9.99
CA VAL A 652 -6.10 -20.36 -10.47
C VAL A 652 -5.54 -19.89 -11.81
N GLU A 653 -6.28 -20.14 -12.89
CA GLU A 653 -5.93 -19.67 -14.24
C GLU A 653 -5.87 -18.14 -14.32
N GLY A 654 -4.97 -17.66 -15.18
CA GLY A 654 -4.57 -16.26 -15.39
C GLY A 654 -5.75 -15.30 -15.46
N PRO A 655 -6.03 -14.56 -14.37
CA PRO A 655 -7.11 -13.56 -14.34
C PRO A 655 -6.70 -12.30 -15.11
N ALA A 656 -7.66 -11.46 -15.49
CA ALA A 656 -7.35 -10.19 -16.13
C ALA A 656 -6.67 -9.23 -15.14
N ILE A 657 -5.66 -8.48 -15.59
CA ILE A 657 -4.94 -7.54 -14.74
C ILE A 657 -5.61 -6.15 -14.80
N ASN A 658 -6.34 -5.81 -13.74
CA ASN A 658 -7.07 -4.55 -13.62
C ASN A 658 -6.16 -3.35 -13.32
N SER A 659 -5.16 -3.54 -12.46
CA SER A 659 -4.32 -2.43 -11.98
C SER A 659 -2.88 -2.89 -11.77
N VAL A 660 -1.93 -2.05 -12.15
CA VAL A 660 -0.50 -2.27 -11.89
C VAL A 660 0.12 -1.02 -11.26
N ALA A 661 1.03 -1.23 -10.32
CA ALA A 661 1.82 -0.17 -9.70
C ALA A 661 3.27 -0.62 -9.49
N MET A 662 4.21 0.32 -9.58
CA MET A 662 5.63 0.12 -9.29
C MET A 662 6.08 1.16 -8.26
N ASP A 663 6.97 0.79 -7.34
CA ASP A 663 7.57 1.79 -6.47
C ASP A 663 8.56 2.66 -7.26
N PRO A 664 8.87 3.89 -6.79
CA PRO A 664 9.72 4.81 -7.53
C PRO A 664 11.14 4.30 -7.83
N GLU A 665 11.62 3.26 -7.15
CA GLU A 665 12.93 2.65 -7.43
C GLU A 665 12.83 1.33 -8.19
N LEU A 666 11.62 0.89 -8.57
CA LEU A 666 11.36 -0.41 -9.21
C LEU A 666 11.95 -1.59 -8.42
N ARG A 667 11.92 -1.52 -7.09
CA ARG A 667 12.20 -2.65 -6.19
C ARG A 667 11.03 -3.61 -6.11
N TYR A 668 9.80 -3.08 -6.20
CA TYR A 668 8.57 -3.84 -6.14
C TYR A 668 7.62 -3.46 -7.26
N LEU A 669 6.95 -4.47 -7.79
CA LEU A 669 5.86 -4.34 -8.74
C LEU A 669 4.64 -5.09 -8.18
N VAL A 670 3.47 -4.46 -8.24
CA VAL A 670 2.21 -5.05 -7.78
C VAL A 670 1.24 -5.08 -8.94
N ALA A 671 0.59 -6.22 -9.14
CA ALA A 671 -0.54 -6.36 -10.06
C ALA A 671 -1.77 -6.84 -9.31
N LEU A 672 -2.89 -6.18 -9.55
CA LEU A 672 -4.22 -6.55 -9.06
C LEU A 672 -5.02 -7.18 -10.18
N SER A 673 -5.72 -8.25 -9.87
CA SER A 673 -6.56 -8.94 -10.85
C SER A 673 -8.06 -8.66 -10.70
N ASP A 674 -8.83 -9.07 -11.71
CA ASP A 674 -10.29 -9.14 -11.67
C ASP A 674 -10.82 -10.27 -10.78
N LYS A 675 -9.96 -11.21 -10.40
CA LYS A 675 -10.15 -12.09 -9.24
C LYS A 675 -9.60 -11.39 -8.00
N ASN A 676 -10.07 -11.81 -6.82
CA ASN A 676 -9.65 -11.28 -5.52
C ASN A 676 -8.19 -11.64 -5.16
N MET A 677 -7.24 -11.26 -6.03
CA MET A 677 -5.85 -11.64 -5.95
C MET A 677 -4.95 -10.48 -6.33
N ALA A 678 -3.88 -10.32 -5.55
CA ALA A 678 -2.79 -9.41 -5.83
C ALA A 678 -1.48 -10.20 -5.89
N VAL A 679 -0.64 -9.90 -6.86
CA VAL A 679 0.69 -10.50 -6.97
C VAL A 679 1.73 -9.40 -6.81
N VAL A 680 2.74 -9.70 -6.01
CA VAL A 680 3.87 -8.81 -5.73
C VAL A 680 5.13 -9.45 -6.29
N TRP A 681 5.82 -8.74 -7.17
CA TRP A 681 7.15 -9.09 -7.67
C TRP A 681 8.19 -8.22 -6.97
N ILE A 682 9.37 -8.79 -6.75
CA ILE A 682 10.56 -8.11 -6.24
C ILE A 682 11.65 -8.11 -7.31
N ARG A 683 12.33 -6.98 -7.48
CA ARG A 683 13.51 -6.89 -8.34
C ARG A 683 14.72 -7.39 -7.55
N THR A 684 15.35 -8.44 -8.08
CA THR A 684 16.60 -8.95 -7.52
C THR A 684 17.77 -8.27 -8.22
N GLU A 685 18.52 -7.43 -7.49
CA GLU A 685 19.78 -6.88 -8.00
C GLU A 685 20.82 -8.01 -8.00
N SER A 686 21.42 -8.30 -9.16
CA SER A 686 22.49 -9.29 -9.21
C SER A 686 23.72 -8.74 -8.49
N SER A 687 24.15 -9.43 -7.43
CA SER A 687 25.34 -9.13 -6.63
C SER A 687 26.64 -9.23 -7.42
#